data_AF-A0A6G4N153-F1
#
_entry.id   AF-A0A6G4N153-F1
#
_cell.length_a   1.000
_cell.length_b   1.000
_cell.length_c   1.000
_cell.angle_alpha   90.00
_cell.angle_beta   90.00
_cell.angle_gamma   90.00
#
_symmetry.space_group_name_H-M   'P 1'
#
loop_
_entity.id
_entity.type
_entity.pdbx_description
1 polymer ?
#
loop_
_entity_poly.entity_id
_entity_poly.type
_entity_poly.pdbx_seq_one_letter_code
_entity_poly.pdbx_strand_id
1 'polypeptide(L)'
;ALFGYMLSELKKHCELKVDYEVEGAVDGSIGDRKTLIDARHFAPPLYVQARISEQTEALLETSDVKTTLSNYVRKSSQIANELLQRVEQLTLEATPYTIKLATNNGIVFKNNRGQSTIYPSLKRGQKPVECTWKWLVDNQGFGTSPTFEVKATGMSSKLVLTAIALVDNKEVAREQVTFTNVNDGAKGSDGKSITVAKAEKQADGVKVTFSDNKSIVVPKGDKGDKGDPADPVPLNALQEEMKQTKQGLSDVKTDLLKEKAESSAKIEQVKKDVGAIRTQQTTYEQSNEQNLSRITSQLADKASKTEAKQTADGIREEMSQLSKNADEKISAAKTTFEKTAEGLKTDMVAVKSYVANDGKRREELEQYSREETAKQIASERSAVAQNYVGKSQYTEDVKGVNRRFEELRTGTSNLLLNTEFKTLADVNNVNGATLKLNQNDYNSHNSIEVTVTGQNKNVWKGITLNASVSAFKKGDTIAVRMPIYIFSDVPINAGLTHVLKNYSKNIAYVFKGLGGLPRNKWHIVEFLHTFNSDTNFEGVNFFHLYATQNGHYKIAEPSLTLSNVIPSSWAPAVEDSKNYTDTKLAEYKQGVDGQFAAVKQEVGSKVSQATFDQRANQITQSVQELNNNTVKKNQIKIDENGLVSSSEKIVNGQTLASMISQNPEWVEIIAKLLKIKADMIVNGAITADKLNVEKLGALASDLGKITAGEIEFTTRFRNSPSHDVWGTVPGEYNYDATVLINSGGIYSNGKIGRKNEEDKTPTITPVSYFKNGELFFANLEAGHSLKYMQINGIHPFIQGGSSLMYFGKKEDGKDALYITCHNAELYLKSDNYTDWKQSAFNSGVRWKVQGNLILVDYDVTFNKDGNQAICGVPQEYVAGARMFVVKAWSLNKDKDRTAQLNADGSLYILGAEKGMNYRGQIIWAY
;
A
#
# COMPACT_ATOMS: atom_id res chain seq x y z
N ALA A 1 -6.96 7.32 8.40
CA ALA A 1 -8.42 7.57 8.26
C ALA A 1 -9.24 6.82 9.32
N LEU A 2 -9.20 5.48 9.36
CA LEU A 2 -10.02 4.66 10.29
C LEU A 2 -9.75 4.94 11.78
N PHE A 3 -8.50 5.17 12.16
CA PHE A 3 -8.12 5.50 13.55
C PHE A 3 -8.67 6.86 14.01
N GLY A 4 -8.71 7.84 13.09
CA GLY A 4 -9.32 9.15 13.36
C GLY A 4 -10.84 9.07 13.51
N TYR A 5 -11.48 8.22 12.71
CA TYR A 5 -12.93 7.97 12.80
C TYR A 5 -13.31 7.22 14.09
N MET A 6 -12.58 6.14 14.43
CA MET A 6 -12.81 5.40 15.67
C MET A 6 -12.55 6.27 16.92
N LEU A 7 -11.51 7.09 16.91
CA LEU A 7 -11.24 8.02 18.01
C LEU A 7 -12.32 9.10 18.12
N SER A 8 -12.88 9.55 16.99
CA SER A 8 -14.04 10.46 16.96
C SER A 8 -15.29 9.80 17.54
N GLU A 9 -15.58 8.56 17.19
CA GLU A 9 -16.76 7.83 17.69
C GLU A 9 -16.63 7.43 19.17
N LEU A 10 -15.44 7.02 19.63
CA LEU A 10 -15.16 6.82 21.06
C LEU A 10 -15.35 8.11 21.86
N LYS A 11 -14.91 9.26 21.34
CA LYS A 11 -15.11 10.57 21.99
C LYS A 11 -16.56 11.05 21.98
N LYS A 12 -17.39 10.59 21.03
CA LYS A 12 -18.84 10.90 21.01
C LYS A 12 -19.65 10.05 21.98
N HIS A 13 -19.24 8.80 22.21
CA HIS A 13 -20.07 7.81 22.92
C HIS A 13 -19.53 7.39 24.30
N CYS A 14 -18.31 7.79 24.67
CA CYS A 14 -17.79 7.58 26.03
C CYS A 14 -17.68 8.92 26.76
N GLU A 15 -18.52 9.13 27.76
CA GLU A 15 -18.34 10.21 28.73
C GLU A 15 -17.30 9.79 29.77
N LEU A 16 -16.22 10.56 29.90
CA LEU A 16 -15.24 10.37 30.96
C LEU A 16 -15.87 10.85 32.27
N LYS A 17 -16.19 9.93 33.19
CA LYS A 17 -16.57 10.29 34.56
C LYS A 17 -15.32 10.80 35.27
N VAL A 18 -15.26 12.10 35.55
CA VAL A 18 -14.19 12.71 36.35
C VAL A 18 -14.84 13.24 37.63
N ASP A 19 -14.53 12.60 38.75
CA ASP A 19 -14.98 13.02 40.08
C ASP A 19 -13.81 13.77 40.75
N TYR A 20 -14.04 14.99 41.26
CA TYR A 20 -13.06 15.74 42.04
C TYR A 20 -13.54 15.81 43.49
N GLU A 21 -12.67 15.41 44.43
CA GLU A 21 -12.88 15.55 45.87
C GLU A 21 -11.97 16.69 46.36
N VAL A 22 -12.52 17.66 47.10
CA VAL A 22 -11.78 18.79 47.64
C VAL A 22 -11.83 18.73 49.16
N GLU A 23 -10.67 18.70 49.81
CA GLU A 23 -10.54 18.85 51.26
C GLU A 23 -10.65 20.33 51.64
N GLY A 24 -11.68 20.69 52.42
CA GLY A 24 -11.96 22.06 52.85
C GLY A 24 -13.33 22.60 52.42
N ALA A 25 -13.78 23.66 53.10
CA ALA A 25 -15.04 24.34 52.78
C ALA A 25 -14.94 25.13 51.47
N VAL A 26 -15.75 24.77 50.48
CA VAL A 26 -15.94 25.60 49.27
C VAL A 26 -17.13 26.52 49.52
N ASP A 27 -16.90 27.83 49.50
CA ASP A 27 -17.92 28.84 49.76
C ASP A 27 -19.10 28.73 48.76
N GLY A 28 -20.34 28.55 49.24
CA GLY A 28 -21.56 28.33 48.42
C GLY A 28 -22.44 27.19 48.93
N SER A 29 -23.70 27.14 48.50
CA SER A 29 -24.69 26.15 48.96
C SER A 29 -24.80 24.94 48.02
N ILE A 30 -25.34 23.83 48.53
CA ILE A 30 -25.72 22.66 47.69
C ILE A 30 -26.59 23.13 46.53
N GLY A 31 -26.17 22.83 45.30
CA GLY A 31 -26.81 23.26 44.06
C GLY A 31 -26.14 24.43 43.35
N ASP A 32 -25.18 25.13 43.96
CA ASP A 32 -24.42 26.21 43.31
C ASP A 32 -23.40 25.66 42.31
N ARG A 33 -23.13 26.44 41.25
CA ARG A 33 -22.09 26.12 40.27
C ARG A 33 -20.81 26.87 40.59
N LYS A 34 -19.69 26.15 40.65
CA LYS A 34 -18.34 26.68 40.87
C LYS A 34 -17.44 26.41 39.67
N THR A 35 -16.54 27.33 39.40
CA THR A 35 -15.51 27.15 38.38
C THR A 35 -14.25 26.62 39.05
N LEU A 36 -13.76 25.49 38.57
CA LEU A 36 -12.54 24.83 38.98
C LEU A 36 -11.49 25.03 37.88
N ILE A 37 -10.25 25.24 38.32
CA ILE A 37 -9.08 25.37 37.45
C ILE A 37 -8.14 24.22 37.77
N ASP A 38 -8.07 23.22 36.90
CA ASP A 38 -7.06 22.17 37.01
C ASP A 38 -5.82 22.56 36.20
N ALA A 39 -4.90 23.26 36.86
CA ALA A 39 -3.59 23.63 36.32
C ALA A 39 -2.49 22.61 36.68
N ARG A 40 -2.79 21.58 37.49
CA ARG A 40 -1.81 20.56 37.90
C ARG A 40 -1.71 19.41 36.91
N HIS A 41 -2.85 18.94 36.41
CA HIS A 41 -2.90 17.76 35.54
C HIS A 41 -3.08 18.12 34.05
N PHE A 42 -3.41 19.37 33.74
CA PHE A 42 -3.63 19.84 32.37
C PHE A 42 -2.79 21.09 32.05
N ALA A 43 -2.08 21.04 30.91
CA ALA A 43 -1.36 22.17 30.32
C ALA A 43 -1.80 22.35 28.84
N PRO A 44 -2.48 23.46 28.48
CA PRO A 44 -2.88 24.57 29.34
C PRO A 44 -3.97 24.18 30.38
N PRO A 45 -4.13 24.98 31.46
CA PRO A 45 -5.05 24.68 32.56
C PRO A 45 -6.48 24.39 32.07
N LEU A 46 -7.08 23.33 32.61
CA LEU A 46 -8.44 22.94 32.27
C LEU A 46 -9.44 23.70 33.16
N TYR A 47 -10.30 24.51 32.53
CA TYR A 47 -11.40 25.19 33.20
C TYR A 47 -12.68 24.35 33.14
N VAL A 48 -13.12 23.89 34.30
CA VAL A 48 -14.32 23.05 34.48
C VAL A 48 -15.33 23.75 35.37
N GLN A 49 -16.61 23.70 35.01
CA GLN A 49 -17.69 24.17 35.88
C GLN A 49 -18.32 22.96 36.55
N ALA A 50 -18.34 22.91 37.88
CA ALA A 50 -18.91 21.83 38.68
C ALA A 50 -20.02 22.35 39.57
N ARG A 51 -20.93 21.48 40.02
CA ARG A 51 -22.01 21.79 40.95
C ARG A 51 -21.70 21.22 42.32
N ILE A 52 -21.92 21.99 43.39
CA ILE A 52 -21.83 21.46 44.76
C ILE A 52 -22.99 20.49 44.95
N SER A 53 -22.71 19.20 45.15
CA SER A 53 -23.73 18.17 45.39
C SER A 53 -23.88 17.81 46.86
N GLU A 54 -22.84 17.95 47.66
CA GLU A 54 -22.86 17.62 49.07
C GLU A 54 -21.84 18.46 49.84
N GLN A 55 -22.20 18.86 51.05
CA GLN A 55 -21.31 19.49 52.02
C GLN A 55 -21.57 18.86 53.39
N THR A 56 -20.50 18.57 54.10
CA THR A 56 -20.55 18.04 55.48
C THR A 56 -20.29 19.18 56.46
N GLU A 57 -21.20 19.39 57.42
CA GLU A 57 -21.01 20.33 58.51
C GLU A 57 -20.54 19.59 59.77
N ALA A 58 -19.35 19.94 60.26
CA ALA A 58 -18.85 19.46 61.54
C ALA A 58 -19.29 20.43 62.66
N LEU A 59 -20.08 19.94 63.63
CA LEU A 59 -20.61 20.77 64.73
C LEU A 59 -19.57 21.14 65.82
N LEU A 60 -18.40 20.47 65.86
CA LEU A 60 -17.49 20.56 67.01
C LEU A 60 -16.02 20.84 66.68
N GLU A 61 -15.55 20.65 65.44
CA GLU A 61 -14.18 21.02 65.01
C GLU A 61 -14.20 21.54 63.56
N THR A 62 -13.51 22.66 63.31
CA THR A 62 -13.56 23.42 62.04
C THR A 62 -12.67 22.84 60.93
N SER A 63 -12.00 21.70 61.16
CA SER A 63 -11.00 21.13 60.24
C SER A 63 -11.54 20.08 59.25
N ASP A 64 -12.75 19.53 59.46
CA ASP A 64 -13.24 18.37 58.68
C ASP A 64 -14.49 18.69 57.84
N VAL A 65 -14.50 19.83 57.14
CA VAL A 65 -15.54 20.14 56.14
C VAL A 65 -15.12 19.57 54.78
N LYS A 66 -15.85 18.56 54.29
CA LYS A 66 -15.70 18.04 52.92
C LYS A 66 -16.80 18.57 52.01
N THR A 67 -16.40 19.02 50.81
CA THR A 67 -17.34 19.42 49.75
C THR A 67 -17.21 18.48 48.55
N THR A 68 -18.30 17.82 48.18
CA THR A 68 -18.37 16.97 46.99
C THR A 68 -18.94 17.75 45.81
N LEU A 69 -18.22 17.77 44.70
CA LEU A 69 -18.60 18.44 43.46
C LEU A 69 -18.99 17.40 42.39
N SER A 70 -20.02 17.68 41.58
CA SER A 70 -20.52 16.79 40.51
C SER A 70 -21.00 17.58 39.30
N ASN A 71 -21.43 16.91 38.21
CA ASN A 71 -21.92 17.55 36.97
C ASN A 71 -20.91 18.52 36.32
N TYR A 72 -19.71 18.00 36.05
CA TYR A 72 -18.61 18.77 35.45
C TYR A 72 -18.87 19.08 33.97
N VAL A 73 -18.92 20.38 33.65
CA VAL A 73 -19.03 20.88 32.27
C VAL A 73 -17.73 21.60 31.89
N ARG A 74 -17.04 21.09 30.87
CA ARG A 74 -15.85 21.73 30.29
C ARG A 74 -16.27 23.07 29.67
N LYS A 75 -15.68 24.19 30.10
CA LYS A 75 -16.06 25.53 29.64
C LYS A 75 -15.20 26.07 28.49
N SER A 76 -13.88 25.89 28.53
CA SER A 76 -12.99 26.18 27.39
C SER A 76 -11.56 25.66 27.63
N SER A 77 -10.82 25.39 26.54
CA SER A 77 -9.35 25.41 26.53
C SER A 77 -8.97 26.65 25.73
N GLN A 78 -8.58 27.74 26.39
CA GLN A 78 -8.12 28.92 25.66
C GLN A 78 -6.75 28.64 25.04
N ILE A 79 -6.59 29.04 23.79
CA ILE A 79 -5.32 29.03 23.06
C ILE A 79 -4.32 29.87 23.86
N ALA A 80 -3.17 29.29 24.21
CA ALA A 80 -2.14 29.98 24.97
C ALA A 80 -1.75 31.30 24.28
N ASN A 81 -1.54 32.37 25.05
CA ASN A 81 -1.11 33.67 24.51
C ASN A 81 0.18 33.55 23.68
N GLU A 82 1.05 32.60 24.03
CA GLU A 82 2.25 32.26 23.27
C GLU A 82 1.94 31.68 21.89
N LEU A 83 0.85 30.91 21.75
CA LEU A 83 0.38 30.39 20.46
C LEU A 83 -0.27 31.48 19.61
N LEU A 84 -0.97 32.44 20.23
CA LEU A 84 -1.46 33.64 19.54
C LEU A 84 -0.30 34.49 19.03
N GLN A 85 0.73 34.74 19.85
CA GLN A 85 1.95 35.43 19.44
C GLN A 85 2.73 34.64 18.37
N ARG A 86 2.77 33.31 18.46
CA ARG A 86 3.40 32.45 17.45
C ARG A 86 2.64 32.44 16.14
N VAL A 87 1.31 32.48 16.17
CA VAL A 87 0.47 32.59 14.96
C VAL A 87 0.61 33.96 14.33
N GLU A 88 0.65 35.05 15.11
CA GLU A 88 0.93 36.40 14.60
C GLU A 88 2.34 36.49 14.00
N GLN A 89 3.35 35.91 14.65
CA GLN A 89 4.72 35.85 14.16
C GLN A 89 4.85 35.02 12.88
N LEU A 90 4.21 33.85 12.81
CA LEU A 90 4.19 33.02 11.59
C LEU A 90 3.39 33.69 10.45
N THR A 91 2.38 34.49 10.77
CA THR A 91 1.63 35.28 9.78
C THR A 91 2.50 36.41 9.21
N LEU A 92 3.27 37.10 10.07
CA LEU A 92 4.27 38.08 9.65
C LEU A 92 5.40 37.43 8.85
N GLU A 93 5.86 36.24 9.26
CA GLU A 93 6.92 35.49 8.58
C GLU A 93 6.46 34.95 7.21
N ALA A 94 5.20 34.56 7.07
CA ALA A 94 4.61 34.09 5.81
C ALA A 94 4.08 35.23 4.91
N THR A 95 4.16 36.49 5.35
CA THR A 95 3.79 37.64 4.52
C THR A 95 4.87 37.88 3.47
N PRO A 96 4.55 37.83 2.17
CA PRO A 96 5.53 37.97 1.10
C PRO A 96 6.11 39.39 1.07
N TYR A 97 7.38 39.49 0.69
CA TYR A 97 8.03 40.75 0.38
C TYR A 97 7.55 41.25 -0.98
N THR A 98 7.22 42.54 -1.07
CA THR A 98 6.81 43.21 -2.32
C THR A 98 7.70 44.41 -2.59
N ILE A 99 8.10 44.57 -3.85
CA ILE A 99 8.91 45.70 -4.30
C ILE A 99 8.01 46.67 -5.06
N LYS A 100 8.07 47.95 -4.74
CA LYS A 100 7.47 49.02 -5.54
C LYS A 100 8.58 49.85 -6.16
N LEU A 101 8.55 50.01 -7.48
CA LEU A 101 9.48 50.82 -8.24
C LEU A 101 8.82 52.15 -8.60
N ALA A 102 9.28 53.24 -7.98
CA ALA A 102 8.88 54.59 -8.36
C ALA A 102 9.93 55.21 -9.29
N THR A 103 9.50 56.08 -10.21
CA THR A 103 10.40 56.82 -11.12
C THR A 103 10.08 58.31 -11.07
N ASN A 104 11.10 59.17 -11.25
CA ASN A 104 10.87 60.62 -11.27
C ASN A 104 10.37 61.14 -12.63
N ASN A 105 10.87 60.60 -13.74
CA ASN A 105 10.60 61.09 -15.10
C ASN A 105 9.92 60.04 -15.98
N GLY A 106 9.30 59.02 -15.38
CA GLY A 106 8.64 57.94 -16.11
C GLY A 106 9.62 56.92 -16.72
N ILE A 107 9.08 56.02 -17.54
CA ILE A 107 9.82 54.90 -18.16
C ILE A 107 9.93 55.00 -19.70
N VAL A 108 9.38 56.06 -20.30
CA VAL A 108 9.39 56.26 -21.75
C VAL A 108 10.17 57.52 -22.07
N PHE A 109 11.21 57.38 -22.87
CA PHE A 109 11.99 58.48 -23.43
C PHE A 109 11.62 58.70 -24.90
N LYS A 110 11.83 59.91 -25.40
CA LYS A 110 11.61 60.26 -26.80
C LYS A 110 12.89 60.78 -27.43
N ASN A 111 13.18 60.33 -28.65
CA ASN A 111 14.25 60.85 -29.49
C ASN A 111 15.63 60.90 -28.79
N ASN A 112 16.00 59.84 -28.05
CA ASN A 112 17.29 59.73 -27.33
C ASN A 112 17.56 60.83 -26.28
N ARG A 113 16.52 61.50 -25.76
CA ARG A 113 16.65 62.58 -24.76
C ARG A 113 15.95 62.24 -23.45
N GLY A 114 16.57 62.68 -22.34
CA GLY A 114 16.05 62.53 -20.98
C GLY A 114 16.80 61.50 -20.15
N GLN A 115 16.51 61.50 -18.85
CA GLN A 115 17.00 60.52 -17.87
C GLN A 115 15.93 60.31 -16.80
N SER A 116 15.91 59.14 -16.17
CA SER A 116 14.96 58.79 -15.11
C SER A 116 15.67 57.98 -14.03
N THR A 117 15.41 58.31 -12.77
CA THR A 117 15.97 57.63 -11.60
C THR A 117 14.89 56.75 -10.99
N ILE A 118 15.23 55.49 -10.71
CA ILE A 118 14.37 54.52 -10.04
C ILE A 118 14.63 54.55 -8.53
N TYR A 119 13.54 54.65 -7.77
CA TYR A 119 13.50 54.60 -6.32
C TYR A 119 12.74 53.33 -5.91
N PRO A 120 13.44 52.23 -5.63
CA PRO A 120 12.81 51.01 -5.17
C PRO A 120 12.45 51.11 -3.68
N SER A 121 11.33 50.52 -3.29
CA SER A 121 10.96 50.36 -1.89
C SER A 121 10.51 48.92 -1.63
N LEU A 122 11.01 48.31 -0.56
CA LEU A 122 10.64 46.97 -0.14
C LEU A 122 9.59 47.08 0.97
N LYS A 123 8.51 46.33 0.85
CA LYS A 123 7.48 46.21 1.89
C LYS A 123 7.26 44.75 2.25
N ARG A 124 6.91 44.50 3.50
CA ARG A 124 6.36 43.22 3.96
C ARG A 124 4.96 43.48 4.49
N GLY A 125 3.96 43.14 3.68
CA GLY A 125 2.59 43.64 3.87
C GLY A 125 2.54 45.16 3.64
N GLN A 126 2.07 45.92 4.63
CA GLN A 126 1.99 47.39 4.56
C GLN A 126 3.22 48.10 5.17
N LYS A 127 4.12 47.38 5.84
CA LYS A 127 5.27 47.97 6.53
C LYS A 127 6.49 48.06 5.60
N PRO A 128 7.17 49.22 5.52
CA PRO A 128 8.45 49.32 4.81
C PRO A 128 9.53 48.48 5.51
N VAL A 129 10.42 47.89 4.72
CA VAL A 129 11.55 47.08 5.21
C VAL A 129 12.84 47.63 4.62
N GLU A 130 13.81 47.91 5.48
CA GLU A 130 15.17 48.29 5.07
C GLU A 130 15.88 47.12 4.41
N CYS A 131 16.54 47.37 3.27
CA CYS A 131 17.24 46.35 2.51
C CYS A 131 18.36 46.94 1.66
N THR A 132 19.26 46.08 1.18
CA THR A 132 20.28 46.45 0.20
C THR A 132 19.76 46.13 -1.21
N TRP A 133 19.87 47.09 -2.12
CA TRP A 133 19.42 46.93 -3.51
C TRP A 133 20.56 46.51 -4.42
N LYS A 134 20.37 45.39 -5.13
CA LYS A 134 21.25 44.92 -6.20
C LYS A 134 20.54 45.08 -7.54
N TRP A 135 21.26 45.55 -8.54
CA TRP A 135 20.71 45.87 -9.86
C TRP A 135 21.25 44.94 -10.95
N LEU A 136 20.35 44.49 -11.83
CA LEU A 136 20.70 43.88 -13.10
C LEU A 136 20.23 44.76 -14.25
N VAL A 137 21.09 44.97 -15.24
CA VAL A 137 20.76 45.65 -16.50
C VAL A 137 20.79 44.61 -17.61
N ASP A 138 19.68 44.41 -18.30
CA ASP A 138 19.50 43.34 -19.30
C ASP A 138 19.99 41.98 -18.79
N ASN A 139 19.63 41.68 -17.53
CA ASN A 139 19.98 40.45 -16.81
C ASN A 139 21.49 40.27 -16.50
N GLN A 140 22.31 41.30 -16.70
CA GLN A 140 23.73 41.33 -16.33
C GLN A 140 23.94 42.11 -15.02
N GLY A 141 24.84 41.63 -14.16
CA GLY A 141 25.09 42.23 -12.85
C GLY A 141 25.75 43.61 -12.91
N PHE A 142 25.12 44.63 -12.32
CA PHE A 142 25.62 46.00 -12.35
C PHE A 142 26.22 46.47 -11.01
N GLY A 143 25.74 45.93 -9.88
CA GLY A 143 26.24 46.26 -8.54
C GLY A 143 25.13 46.56 -7.52
N THR A 144 25.49 47.10 -6.36
CA THR A 144 24.57 47.51 -5.30
C THR A 144 24.50 49.03 -5.16
N SER A 145 23.30 49.59 -5.13
CA SER A 145 23.05 51.03 -5.02
C SER A 145 21.61 51.28 -4.57
N PRO A 146 21.31 52.28 -3.70
CA PRO A 146 19.94 52.54 -3.23
C PRO A 146 18.98 52.97 -4.35
N THR A 147 19.49 53.58 -5.42
CA THR A 147 18.74 53.99 -6.61
C THR A 147 19.52 53.67 -7.87
N PHE A 148 18.85 53.74 -9.03
CA PHE A 148 19.48 53.52 -10.32
C PHE A 148 19.04 54.58 -11.32
N GLU A 149 19.98 55.19 -12.06
CA GLU A 149 19.68 56.18 -13.09
C GLU A 149 19.79 55.57 -14.49
N VAL A 150 18.74 55.73 -15.29
CA VAL A 150 18.70 55.34 -16.70
C VAL A 150 18.72 56.58 -17.57
N LYS A 151 19.66 56.64 -18.51
CA LYS A 151 19.79 57.73 -19.50
C LYS A 151 19.30 57.26 -20.86
N ALA A 152 18.55 58.12 -21.56
CA ALA A 152 18.09 57.84 -22.91
C ALA A 152 19.25 57.82 -23.93
N THR A 153 20.31 58.57 -23.66
CA THR A 153 21.49 58.67 -24.51
C THR A 153 22.28 57.36 -24.47
N GLY A 154 22.40 56.68 -25.62
CA GLY A 154 23.13 55.41 -25.76
C GLY A 154 22.25 54.16 -25.61
N MET A 155 20.96 54.28 -25.35
CA MET A 155 20.01 53.16 -25.30
C MET A 155 19.48 52.82 -26.70
N SER A 156 19.49 51.53 -27.08
CA SER A 156 19.20 51.05 -28.44
C SER A 156 17.72 51.13 -28.84
N SER A 157 16.79 50.81 -27.92
CA SER A 157 15.32 51.00 -28.06
C SER A 157 14.57 50.62 -26.78
N LYS A 158 15.11 49.63 -26.05
CA LYS A 158 14.59 49.10 -24.79
C LYS A 158 15.75 48.82 -23.84
N LEU A 159 15.53 49.01 -22.54
CA LEU A 159 16.44 48.59 -21.47
C LEU A 159 15.61 47.91 -20.37
N VAL A 160 15.98 46.70 -19.95
CA VAL A 160 15.31 46.01 -18.84
C VAL A 160 16.16 46.16 -17.58
N LEU A 161 15.59 46.77 -16.55
CA LEU A 161 16.23 46.95 -15.26
C LEU A 161 15.54 46.06 -14.22
N THR A 162 16.32 45.23 -13.53
CA THR A 162 15.83 44.39 -12.42
C THR A 162 16.35 44.93 -11.10
N ALA A 163 15.46 45.25 -10.17
CA ALA A 163 15.79 45.54 -8.78
C ALA A 163 15.67 44.27 -7.95
N ILE A 164 16.72 43.90 -7.22
CA ILE A 164 16.75 42.76 -6.31
C ILE A 164 16.92 43.30 -4.90
N ALA A 165 15.99 42.98 -4.02
CA ALA A 165 16.05 43.36 -2.60
C ALA A 165 16.78 42.27 -1.80
N LEU A 166 17.82 42.67 -1.08
CA LEU A 166 18.61 41.80 -0.21
C LEU A 166 18.38 42.19 1.26
N VAL A 167 17.85 41.28 2.06
CA VAL A 167 17.75 41.40 3.53
C VAL A 167 18.67 40.35 4.12
N ASP A 168 19.56 40.73 5.03
CA ASP A 168 20.61 39.85 5.58
C ASP A 168 21.45 39.14 4.51
N ASN A 169 21.81 39.87 3.43
CA ASN A 169 22.50 39.34 2.24
C ASN A 169 21.78 38.23 1.47
N LYS A 170 20.51 37.96 1.77
CA LYS A 170 19.67 37.00 1.04
C LYS A 170 18.65 37.72 0.19
N GLU A 171 18.48 37.22 -1.02
CA GLU A 171 17.42 37.70 -1.91
C GLU A 171 16.05 37.37 -1.35
N VAL A 172 15.26 38.41 -1.09
CA VAL A 172 13.90 38.27 -0.54
C VAL A 172 12.80 38.62 -1.53
N ALA A 173 13.11 39.43 -2.55
CA ALA A 173 12.21 39.78 -3.64
C ALA A 173 13.01 40.33 -4.83
N ARG A 174 12.45 40.22 -6.04
CA ARG A 174 12.94 40.89 -7.25
C ARG A 174 11.78 41.46 -8.07
N GLU A 175 12.02 42.57 -8.75
CA GLU A 175 11.02 43.23 -9.61
C GLU A 175 11.69 43.83 -10.83
N GLN A 176 10.98 43.88 -11.97
CA GLN A 176 11.53 44.38 -13.22
C GLN A 176 10.77 45.60 -13.72
N VAL A 177 11.51 46.55 -14.30
CA VAL A 177 10.93 47.68 -15.03
C VAL A 177 11.62 47.80 -16.39
N THR A 178 10.82 48.02 -17.43
CA THR A 178 11.30 48.21 -18.79
C THR A 178 11.26 49.68 -19.15
N PHE A 179 12.39 50.22 -19.58
CA PHE A 179 12.47 51.54 -20.20
C PHE A 179 12.42 51.42 -21.71
N THR A 180 11.71 52.34 -22.37
CA THR A 180 11.60 52.40 -23.83
C THR A 180 12.00 53.76 -24.37
N ASN A 181 12.57 53.77 -25.57
CA ASN A 181 12.94 54.97 -26.31
C ASN A 181 12.21 54.99 -27.64
N VAL A 182 11.26 55.90 -27.81
CA VAL A 182 10.47 56.01 -29.03
C VAL A 182 10.99 57.14 -29.93
N ASN A 183 11.11 56.87 -31.22
CA ASN A 183 11.48 57.85 -32.24
C ASN A 183 10.23 58.25 -33.02
N ASP A 184 9.83 59.51 -32.90
CA ASP A 184 8.67 60.03 -33.60
C ASP A 184 9.12 60.32 -35.05
N GLY A 185 8.66 59.51 -36.02
CA GLY A 185 8.99 59.70 -37.44
C GLY A 185 8.51 61.06 -37.98
N ALA A 186 9.04 61.47 -39.14
CA ALA A 186 8.66 62.74 -39.78
C ALA A 186 7.15 62.80 -40.08
N LYS A 187 6.53 63.96 -39.82
CA LYS A 187 5.10 64.22 -40.03
C LYS A 187 4.72 64.05 -41.51
N GLY A 188 3.80 63.14 -41.81
CA GLY A 188 3.26 62.93 -43.17
C GLY A 188 2.23 63.99 -43.56
N SER A 189 2.10 64.26 -44.87
CA SER A 189 1.16 65.25 -45.44
C SER A 189 -0.31 64.80 -45.38
N ASP A 190 -1.23 65.76 -45.28
CA ASP A 190 -2.68 65.51 -45.17
C ASP A 190 -3.28 64.78 -46.38
N GLY A 191 -4.16 63.81 -46.13
CA GLY A 191 -4.84 62.99 -47.14
C GLY A 191 -6.17 63.58 -47.64
N LYS A 192 -6.53 63.27 -48.90
CA LYS A 192 -7.75 63.74 -49.59
C LYS A 192 -8.95 62.83 -49.27
N SER A 193 -10.10 63.39 -48.90
CA SER A 193 -11.31 62.63 -48.49
C SER A 193 -11.96 61.85 -49.63
N ILE A 194 -12.44 60.63 -49.33
CA ILE A 194 -13.21 59.75 -50.22
C ILE A 194 -14.63 59.57 -49.65
N THR A 195 -15.66 59.68 -50.51
CA THR A 195 -17.09 59.49 -50.16
C THR A 195 -17.66 58.19 -50.76
N VAL A 196 -18.74 57.66 -50.17
CA VAL A 196 -19.46 56.49 -50.70
C VAL A 196 -20.30 56.89 -51.91
N ALA A 197 -20.12 56.21 -53.04
CA ALA A 197 -20.84 56.49 -54.29
C ALA A 197 -22.09 55.60 -54.46
N LYS A 198 -22.05 54.33 -54.01
CA LYS A 198 -23.18 53.39 -54.17
C LYS A 198 -23.12 52.27 -53.13
N ALA A 199 -24.26 51.78 -52.64
CA ALA A 199 -24.36 50.58 -51.82
C ALA A 199 -25.46 49.65 -52.36
N GLU A 200 -25.14 48.38 -52.58
CA GLU A 200 -26.02 47.38 -53.18
C GLU A 200 -26.06 46.09 -52.35
N LYS A 201 -27.25 45.50 -52.21
CA LYS A 201 -27.47 44.29 -51.39
C LYS A 201 -27.25 43.04 -52.24
N GLN A 202 -26.39 42.14 -51.79
CA GLN A 202 -26.04 40.87 -52.44
C GLN A 202 -26.32 39.69 -51.49
N ALA A 203 -26.23 38.46 -51.99
CA ALA A 203 -26.59 37.25 -51.25
C ALA A 203 -25.65 36.95 -50.05
N ASP A 204 -24.42 37.44 -50.11
CA ASP A 204 -23.34 37.26 -49.14
C ASP A 204 -23.08 38.51 -48.27
N GLY A 205 -23.70 39.65 -48.55
CA GLY A 205 -23.48 40.91 -47.82
C GLY A 205 -23.98 42.17 -48.54
N VAL A 206 -23.57 43.34 -48.07
CA VAL A 206 -23.80 44.63 -48.76
C VAL A 206 -22.51 45.08 -49.42
N LYS A 207 -22.50 45.23 -50.75
CA LYS A 207 -21.37 45.78 -51.51
C LYS A 207 -21.45 47.30 -51.55
N VAL A 208 -20.46 47.97 -50.98
CA VAL A 208 -20.32 49.44 -50.97
C VAL A 208 -19.19 49.83 -51.93
N THR A 209 -19.48 50.75 -52.85
CA THR A 209 -18.54 51.32 -53.83
C THR A 209 -18.29 52.79 -53.50
N PHE A 210 -17.01 53.17 -53.45
CA PHE A 210 -16.57 54.52 -53.13
C PHE A 210 -16.33 55.37 -54.39
N SER A 211 -16.19 56.68 -54.21
CA SER A 211 -15.98 57.67 -55.28
C SER A 211 -14.66 57.53 -56.04
N ASP A 212 -13.74 56.68 -55.58
CA ASP A 212 -12.50 56.31 -56.29
C ASP A 212 -12.62 54.99 -57.07
N ASN A 213 -13.86 54.49 -57.25
CA ASN A 213 -14.20 53.22 -57.89
C ASN A 213 -13.65 51.96 -57.20
N LYS A 214 -13.13 52.06 -55.97
CA LYS A 214 -12.88 50.88 -55.13
C LYS A 214 -14.18 50.43 -54.48
N SER A 215 -14.31 49.12 -54.25
CA SER A 215 -15.48 48.54 -53.59
C SER A 215 -15.09 47.53 -52.52
N ILE A 216 -15.92 47.44 -51.47
CA ILE A 216 -15.83 46.47 -50.38
C ILE A 216 -17.18 45.77 -50.22
N VAL A 217 -17.17 44.47 -49.95
CA VAL A 217 -18.37 43.71 -49.58
C VAL A 217 -18.37 43.56 -48.07
N VAL A 218 -19.41 44.05 -47.40
CA VAL A 218 -19.64 43.89 -45.96
C VAL A 218 -20.50 42.64 -45.76
N PRO A 219 -19.92 41.50 -45.35
CA PRO A 219 -20.68 40.28 -45.16
C PRO A 219 -21.67 40.42 -44.00
N LYS A 220 -22.76 39.64 -44.05
CA LYS A 220 -23.73 39.55 -42.95
C LYS A 220 -23.03 38.91 -41.73
N GLY A 221 -22.75 39.69 -40.70
CA GLY A 221 -22.09 39.22 -39.48
C GLY A 221 -22.98 38.30 -38.64
N ASP A 222 -22.37 37.27 -38.05
CA ASP A 222 -22.96 36.48 -36.98
C ASP A 222 -23.10 37.31 -35.69
N LYS A 223 -24.07 36.89 -34.86
CA LYS A 223 -24.45 37.53 -33.58
C LYS A 223 -23.21 37.68 -32.68
N GLY A 224 -22.93 38.90 -32.23
CA GLY A 224 -21.72 39.24 -31.49
C GLY A 224 -21.58 38.55 -30.13
N ASP A 225 -20.39 38.01 -29.88
CA ASP A 225 -19.95 37.54 -28.57
C ASP A 225 -19.44 38.71 -27.70
N LYS A 226 -19.62 38.52 -26.39
CA LYS A 226 -19.22 39.39 -25.28
C LYS A 226 -17.71 39.68 -25.29
N GLY A 227 -17.35 40.87 -24.80
CA GLY A 227 -16.02 41.45 -24.79
C GLY A 227 -14.88 40.58 -24.27
N ASP A 228 -13.69 40.89 -24.78
CA ASP A 228 -12.43 40.19 -24.59
C ASP A 228 -12.10 39.92 -23.11
N PRO A 229 -11.88 38.65 -22.72
CA PRO A 229 -11.10 38.32 -21.54
C PRO A 229 -9.61 38.47 -21.81
N ALA A 230 -8.85 38.63 -20.72
CA ALA A 230 -7.41 38.82 -20.70
C ALA A 230 -6.60 37.81 -21.53
N ASP A 231 -5.50 38.32 -22.07
CA ASP A 231 -4.39 37.69 -22.80
C ASP A 231 -4.19 36.15 -22.56
N PRO A 232 -4.36 35.27 -23.58
CA PRO A 232 -4.40 33.81 -23.42
C PRO A 232 -3.02 33.11 -23.43
N VAL A 233 -1.92 33.86 -23.46
CA VAL A 233 -0.56 33.28 -23.50
C VAL A 233 -0.28 32.24 -22.39
N PRO A 234 -0.75 32.38 -21.13
CA PRO A 234 -0.53 31.37 -20.10
C PRO A 234 -1.34 30.07 -20.34
N LEU A 235 -2.51 30.16 -20.98
CA LEU A 235 -3.42 29.03 -21.16
C LEU A 235 -2.96 28.09 -22.28
N ASN A 236 -2.38 28.65 -23.35
CA ASN A 236 -1.79 27.86 -24.44
C ASN A 236 -0.52 27.11 -24.00
N ALA A 237 0.27 27.69 -23.09
CA ALA A 237 1.44 27.03 -22.50
C ALA A 237 1.03 25.85 -21.60
N LEU A 238 0.01 26.03 -20.76
CA LEU A 238 -0.60 24.95 -19.96
C LEU A 238 -1.23 23.87 -20.84
N GLN A 239 -1.85 24.23 -21.97
CA GLN A 239 -2.42 23.27 -22.92
C GLN A 239 -1.35 22.38 -23.57
N GLU A 240 -0.20 22.94 -23.95
CA GLU A 240 0.90 22.15 -24.51
C GLU A 240 1.64 21.33 -23.46
N GLU A 241 1.82 21.84 -22.23
CA GLU A 241 2.33 21.01 -21.10
C GLU A 241 1.39 19.83 -20.80
N MET A 242 0.08 20.04 -20.80
CA MET A 242 -0.90 18.96 -20.60
C MET A 242 -0.88 17.94 -21.75
N LYS A 243 -0.59 18.38 -22.99
CA LYS A 243 -0.48 17.51 -24.16
C LYS A 243 0.80 16.67 -24.12
N GLN A 244 1.93 17.26 -23.73
CA GLN A 244 3.18 16.55 -23.49
C GLN A 244 3.07 15.58 -22.31
N THR A 245 2.40 15.98 -21.23
CA THR A 245 2.15 15.11 -20.06
C THR A 245 1.24 13.93 -20.43
N LYS A 246 0.22 14.16 -21.27
CA LYS A 246 -0.67 13.10 -21.77
C LYS A 246 0.05 12.14 -22.72
N GLN A 247 0.98 12.64 -23.53
CA GLN A 247 1.83 11.82 -24.37
C GLN A 247 2.80 10.98 -23.53
N GLY A 248 3.50 11.59 -22.57
CA GLY A 248 4.37 10.87 -21.64
C GLY A 248 3.63 9.79 -20.84
N LEU A 249 2.38 10.04 -20.44
CA LEU A 249 1.55 9.02 -19.78
C LEU A 249 1.15 7.87 -20.71
N SER A 250 0.96 8.16 -22.01
CA SER A 250 0.71 7.14 -23.04
C SER A 250 1.95 6.29 -23.31
N ASP A 251 3.12 6.91 -23.32
CA ASP A 251 4.40 6.24 -23.52
C ASP A 251 4.74 5.35 -22.32
N VAL A 252 4.58 5.85 -21.09
CA VAL A 252 4.71 5.05 -19.85
C VAL A 252 3.73 3.87 -19.83
N LYS A 253 2.48 4.07 -20.28
CA LYS A 253 1.51 2.97 -20.41
C LYS A 253 1.97 1.93 -21.43
N THR A 254 2.59 2.36 -22.52
CA THR A 254 3.09 1.49 -23.58
C THR A 254 4.29 0.69 -23.11
N ASP A 255 5.21 1.33 -22.37
CA ASP A 255 6.36 0.68 -21.74
C ASP A 255 5.91 -0.32 -20.67
N LEU A 256 4.93 0.02 -19.83
CA LEU A 256 4.37 -0.94 -18.86
C LEU A 256 3.73 -2.16 -19.54
N LEU A 257 3.05 -1.96 -20.67
CA LEU A 257 2.45 -3.06 -21.44
C LEU A 257 3.54 -3.92 -22.09
N LYS A 258 4.64 -3.31 -22.55
CA LYS A 258 5.79 -4.00 -23.12
C LYS A 258 6.55 -4.80 -22.06
N GLU A 259 6.87 -4.21 -20.90
CA GLU A 259 7.49 -4.90 -19.77
C GLU A 259 6.62 -6.04 -19.23
N LYS A 260 5.30 -5.85 -19.20
CA LYS A 260 4.34 -6.91 -18.84
C LYS A 260 4.38 -8.06 -19.84
N ALA A 261 4.47 -7.77 -21.14
CA ALA A 261 4.58 -8.78 -22.19
C ALA A 261 5.92 -9.53 -22.12
N GLU A 262 7.03 -8.82 -21.93
CA GLU A 262 8.37 -9.40 -21.77
C GLU A 262 8.49 -10.25 -20.50
N SER A 263 7.91 -9.80 -19.38
CA SER A 263 7.86 -10.55 -18.13
C SER A 263 7.00 -11.81 -18.26
N SER A 264 5.86 -11.71 -18.96
CA SER A 264 5.01 -12.87 -19.25
C SER A 264 5.71 -13.91 -20.14
N ALA A 265 6.46 -13.45 -21.15
CA ALA A 265 7.26 -14.33 -22.00
C ALA A 265 8.41 -15.01 -21.23
N LYS A 266 9.09 -14.29 -20.33
CA LYS A 266 10.10 -14.88 -19.43
C LYS A 266 9.49 -15.89 -18.46
N ILE A 267 8.29 -15.63 -17.93
CA ILE A 267 7.58 -16.59 -17.06
C ILE A 267 7.23 -17.86 -17.82
N GLU A 268 6.77 -17.77 -19.07
CA GLU A 268 6.50 -18.95 -19.90
C GLU A 268 7.77 -19.72 -20.25
N GLN A 269 8.88 -19.03 -20.52
CA GLN A 269 10.18 -19.68 -20.72
C GLN A 269 10.63 -20.41 -19.45
N VAL A 270 10.52 -19.77 -18.27
CA VAL A 270 10.85 -20.41 -16.99
C VAL A 270 9.96 -21.61 -16.72
N LYS A 271 8.66 -21.57 -17.04
CA LYS A 271 7.78 -22.74 -16.94
C LYS A 271 8.22 -23.88 -17.85
N LYS A 272 8.64 -23.57 -19.08
CA LYS A 272 9.14 -24.55 -20.05
C LYS A 272 10.44 -25.18 -19.56
N ASP A 273 11.36 -24.38 -19.03
CA ASP A 273 12.64 -24.84 -18.49
C ASP A 273 12.44 -25.70 -17.24
N VAL A 274 11.55 -25.30 -16.33
CA VAL A 274 11.17 -26.09 -15.15
C VAL A 274 10.47 -27.39 -15.56
N GLY A 275 9.63 -27.35 -16.61
CA GLY A 275 9.02 -28.54 -17.20
C GLY A 275 10.06 -29.50 -17.75
N ALA A 276 11.05 -29.00 -18.50
CA ALA A 276 12.14 -29.80 -19.04
C ALA A 276 13.01 -30.42 -17.93
N ILE A 277 13.34 -29.64 -16.88
CA ILE A 277 14.07 -30.13 -15.69
C ILE A 277 13.29 -31.25 -15.00
N ARG A 278 11.98 -31.10 -14.86
CA ARG A 278 11.11 -32.13 -14.26
C ARG A 278 11.08 -33.42 -15.08
N THR A 279 10.97 -33.31 -16.41
CA THR A 279 11.06 -34.47 -17.31
C THR A 279 12.42 -35.16 -17.20
N GLN A 280 13.52 -34.38 -17.17
CA GLN A 280 14.87 -34.91 -16.99
C GLN A 280 15.05 -35.60 -15.64
N GLN A 281 14.50 -35.03 -14.56
CA GLN A 281 14.53 -35.63 -13.24
C GLN A 281 13.78 -36.97 -13.19
N THR A 282 12.60 -37.06 -13.83
CA THR A 282 11.87 -38.32 -13.95
C THR A 282 12.63 -39.36 -14.79
N THR A 283 13.29 -38.95 -15.87
CA THR A 283 14.17 -39.84 -16.66
C THR A 283 15.39 -40.31 -15.84
N TYR A 284 15.96 -39.45 -15.00
CA TYR A 284 17.05 -39.81 -14.09
C TYR A 284 16.58 -40.79 -13.01
N GLU A 285 15.39 -40.60 -12.45
CA GLU A 285 14.80 -41.52 -11.46
C GLU A 285 14.54 -42.90 -12.08
N GLN A 286 13.97 -42.97 -13.28
CA GLN A 286 13.76 -44.22 -14.03
C GLN A 286 15.08 -44.91 -14.40
N SER A 287 16.08 -44.15 -14.85
CA SER A 287 17.41 -44.69 -15.18
C SER A 287 18.14 -45.20 -13.94
N ASN A 288 18.01 -44.52 -12.79
CA ASN A 288 18.60 -44.98 -11.54
C ASN A 288 17.92 -46.25 -11.01
N GLU A 289 16.59 -46.38 -11.10
CA GLU A 289 15.88 -47.61 -10.76
C GLU A 289 16.30 -48.78 -11.66
N GLN A 290 16.43 -48.55 -12.98
CA GLN A 290 16.93 -49.56 -13.91
C GLN A 290 18.39 -49.93 -13.64
N ASN A 291 19.25 -48.96 -13.33
CA ASN A 291 20.65 -49.21 -12.99
C ASN A 291 20.79 -49.98 -11.67
N LEU A 292 19.98 -49.66 -10.64
CA LEU A 292 19.91 -50.42 -9.40
C LEU A 292 19.42 -51.86 -9.65
N SER A 293 18.42 -52.05 -10.50
CA SER A 293 17.93 -53.38 -10.88
C SER A 293 19.00 -54.20 -11.63
N ARG A 294 19.75 -53.55 -12.53
CA ARG A 294 20.85 -54.18 -13.27
C ARG A 294 22.02 -54.54 -12.36
N ILE A 295 22.41 -53.66 -11.43
CA ILE A 295 23.46 -53.92 -10.43
C ILE A 295 23.03 -55.05 -9.48
N THR A 296 21.79 -55.05 -9.03
CA THR A 296 21.23 -56.11 -8.17
C THR A 296 21.20 -57.46 -8.89
N SER A 297 20.90 -57.47 -10.19
CA SER A 297 20.89 -58.67 -11.03
C SER A 297 22.30 -59.16 -11.39
N GLN A 298 23.27 -58.24 -11.60
CA GLN A 298 24.66 -58.58 -11.91
C GLN A 298 25.44 -59.08 -10.69
N LEU A 299 25.10 -58.62 -9.48
CA LEU A 299 25.66 -59.11 -8.22
C LEU A 299 25.17 -60.52 -7.87
N ALA A 300 24.05 -60.98 -8.45
CA ALA A 300 23.51 -62.31 -8.20
C ALA A 300 24.28 -63.43 -8.91
N ASP A 301 25.07 -63.13 -9.96
CA ASP A 301 25.35 -64.17 -10.96
C ASP A 301 26.82 -64.46 -11.34
N LYS A 302 27.86 -63.79 -10.84
CA LYS A 302 29.24 -64.10 -11.33
C LYS A 302 30.39 -64.05 -10.33
N ALA A 303 30.94 -65.23 -10.07
CA ALA A 303 32.30 -65.46 -9.63
C ALA A 303 33.14 -66.04 -10.79
N SER A 304 33.98 -65.23 -11.45
CA SER A 304 35.14 -65.73 -12.25
C SER A 304 36.11 -64.60 -12.63
N LYS A 305 37.41 -64.93 -12.60
CA LYS A 305 38.58 -64.02 -12.49
C LYS A 305 38.96 -63.26 -13.78
N THR A 306 38.36 -63.58 -14.93
CA THR A 306 38.71 -62.97 -16.23
C THR A 306 37.93 -61.68 -16.53
N GLU A 307 36.74 -61.51 -15.93
CA GLU A 307 35.91 -60.30 -16.10
C GLU A 307 36.42 -59.10 -15.28
N ALA A 308 37.22 -59.33 -14.22
CA ALA A 308 37.73 -58.27 -13.36
C ALA A 308 38.60 -57.23 -14.09
N LYS A 309 39.25 -57.59 -15.22
CA LYS A 309 40.12 -56.67 -15.97
C LYS A 309 39.35 -55.81 -16.99
N GLN A 310 38.35 -56.37 -17.68
CA GLN A 310 37.44 -55.60 -18.55
C GLN A 310 36.52 -54.68 -17.73
N THR A 311 36.09 -55.13 -16.56
CA THR A 311 35.32 -54.31 -15.61
C THR A 311 36.17 -53.18 -15.02
N ALA A 312 37.46 -53.39 -14.73
CA ALA A 312 38.33 -52.33 -14.22
C ALA A 312 38.59 -51.21 -15.25
N ASP A 313 38.77 -51.55 -16.53
CA ASP A 313 39.01 -50.55 -17.58
C ASP A 313 37.70 -49.82 -17.98
N GLY A 314 36.56 -50.52 -18.00
CA GLY A 314 35.24 -49.92 -18.18
C GLY A 314 34.85 -49.01 -17.01
N ILE A 315 35.12 -49.43 -15.77
CA ILE A 315 34.94 -48.58 -14.57
C ILE A 315 35.85 -47.36 -14.64
N ARG A 316 37.10 -47.49 -15.11
CA ARG A 316 38.03 -46.35 -15.22
C ARG A 316 37.58 -45.33 -16.27
N GLU A 317 37.01 -45.78 -17.39
CA GLU A 317 36.43 -44.91 -18.43
C GLU A 317 35.12 -44.25 -17.95
N GLU A 318 34.22 -44.99 -17.31
CA GLU A 318 33.00 -44.44 -16.72
C GLU A 318 33.31 -43.44 -15.59
N MET A 319 34.30 -43.74 -14.74
CA MET A 319 34.74 -42.84 -13.66
C MET A 319 35.41 -41.59 -14.22
N SER A 320 36.15 -41.70 -15.33
CA SER A 320 36.70 -40.56 -16.07
C SER A 320 35.60 -39.67 -16.63
N GLN A 321 34.55 -40.23 -17.23
CA GLN A 321 33.42 -39.43 -17.74
C GLN A 321 32.51 -38.89 -16.66
N LEU A 322 32.32 -39.62 -15.56
CA LEU A 322 31.63 -39.09 -14.39
C LEU A 322 32.40 -37.93 -13.76
N SER A 323 33.74 -38.02 -13.71
CA SER A 323 34.59 -36.90 -13.27
C SER A 323 34.47 -35.71 -14.21
N LYS A 324 34.53 -35.93 -15.53
CA LYS A 324 34.39 -34.85 -16.53
C LYS A 324 33.03 -34.18 -16.48
N ASN A 325 31.96 -34.96 -16.38
CA ASN A 325 30.59 -34.46 -16.24
C ASN A 325 30.37 -33.75 -14.90
N ALA A 326 30.99 -34.24 -13.82
CA ALA A 326 30.98 -33.58 -12.52
C ALA A 326 31.73 -32.24 -12.61
N ASP A 327 32.90 -32.19 -13.24
CA ASP A 327 33.68 -30.96 -13.42
C ASP A 327 32.98 -29.94 -14.32
N GLU A 328 32.31 -30.38 -15.39
CA GLU A 328 31.49 -29.52 -16.24
C GLU A 328 30.26 -28.99 -15.49
N LYS A 329 29.58 -29.83 -14.70
CA LYS A 329 28.44 -29.40 -13.86
C LYS A 329 28.88 -28.49 -12.72
N ILE A 330 30.01 -28.76 -12.08
CA ILE A 330 30.60 -27.92 -11.03
C ILE A 330 31.02 -26.59 -11.65
N SER A 331 31.61 -26.58 -12.84
CA SER A 331 31.98 -25.35 -13.56
C SER A 331 30.75 -24.55 -13.99
N ALA A 332 29.68 -25.20 -14.47
CA ALA A 332 28.43 -24.54 -14.84
C ALA A 332 27.69 -23.99 -13.60
N ALA A 333 27.65 -24.77 -12.51
CA ALA A 333 27.09 -24.33 -11.22
C ALA A 333 27.91 -23.18 -10.63
N LYS A 334 29.24 -23.24 -10.70
CA LYS A 334 30.15 -22.17 -10.28
C LYS A 334 29.93 -20.91 -11.11
N THR A 335 29.84 -21.03 -12.43
CA THR A 335 29.54 -19.89 -13.33
C THR A 335 28.17 -19.27 -13.03
N THR A 336 27.17 -20.11 -12.74
CA THR A 336 25.81 -19.66 -12.38
C THR A 336 25.79 -19.01 -11.01
N PHE A 337 26.52 -19.57 -10.05
CA PHE A 337 26.70 -19.01 -8.72
C PHE A 337 27.46 -17.68 -8.77
N GLU A 338 28.53 -17.58 -9.56
CA GLU A 338 29.28 -16.35 -9.80
C GLU A 338 28.38 -15.29 -10.44
N LYS A 339 27.63 -15.61 -11.51
CA LYS A 339 26.65 -14.69 -12.10
C LYS A 339 25.56 -14.26 -11.10
N THR A 340 25.08 -15.17 -10.27
CA THR A 340 24.05 -14.87 -9.26
C THR A 340 24.63 -14.02 -8.13
N ALA A 341 25.84 -14.31 -7.68
CA ALA A 341 26.55 -13.53 -6.66
C ALA A 341 26.91 -12.14 -7.19
N GLU A 342 27.24 -12.01 -8.47
CA GLU A 342 27.54 -10.74 -9.14
C GLU A 342 26.27 -9.92 -9.39
N GLY A 343 25.16 -10.57 -9.74
CA GLY A 343 23.82 -9.98 -9.74
C GLY A 343 23.41 -9.50 -8.35
N LEU A 344 23.53 -10.33 -7.33
CA LEU A 344 23.26 -9.98 -5.93
C LEU A 344 24.18 -8.87 -5.41
N LYS A 345 25.45 -8.84 -5.84
CA LYS A 345 26.38 -7.76 -5.51
C LYS A 345 25.96 -6.45 -6.18
N THR A 346 25.49 -6.51 -7.43
CA THR A 346 24.95 -5.36 -8.16
C THR A 346 23.68 -4.84 -7.51
N ASP A 347 22.75 -5.74 -7.17
CA ASP A 347 21.51 -5.42 -6.45
C ASP A 347 21.82 -4.86 -5.06
N MET A 348 22.80 -5.42 -4.35
CA MET A 348 23.20 -4.92 -3.03
C MET A 348 23.94 -3.57 -3.10
N VAL A 349 24.66 -3.29 -4.18
CA VAL A 349 25.21 -1.95 -4.47
C VAL A 349 24.08 -0.97 -4.82
N ALA A 350 23.09 -1.40 -5.61
CA ALA A 350 21.92 -0.59 -5.93
C ALA A 350 21.06 -0.31 -4.69
N VAL A 351 20.86 -1.29 -3.81
CA VAL A 351 20.18 -1.15 -2.52
C VAL A 351 20.99 -0.30 -1.56
N LYS A 352 22.33 -0.45 -1.49
CA LYS A 352 23.18 0.45 -0.70
C LYS A 352 23.12 1.89 -1.21
N SER A 353 23.17 2.10 -2.52
CA SER A 353 22.99 3.42 -3.14
C SER A 353 21.57 3.94 -2.88
N TYR A 354 20.58 3.05 -2.86
CA TYR A 354 19.20 3.40 -2.54
C TYR A 354 19.07 3.83 -1.07
N VAL A 355 19.57 3.05 -0.13
CA VAL A 355 19.54 3.37 1.30
C VAL A 355 20.40 4.61 1.61
N ALA A 356 21.55 4.79 0.95
CA ALA A 356 22.40 5.97 1.10
C ALA A 356 21.73 7.25 0.60
N ASN A 357 20.89 7.14 -0.44
CA ASN A 357 20.08 8.25 -0.96
C ASN A 357 18.70 8.35 -0.31
N ASP A 358 18.39 7.53 0.71
CA ASP A 358 17.09 7.55 1.38
C ASP A 358 16.87 8.86 2.14
N GLY A 359 17.91 9.40 2.78
CA GLY A 359 17.88 10.73 3.37
C GLY A 359 17.60 11.83 2.33
N LYS A 360 18.25 11.73 1.16
CA LYS A 360 18.08 12.69 0.06
C LYS A 360 16.71 12.60 -0.60
N ARG A 361 16.16 11.39 -0.78
CA ARG A 361 14.80 11.18 -1.27
C ARG A 361 13.74 11.59 -0.27
N ARG A 362 13.99 11.37 1.02
CA ARG A 362 13.13 11.86 2.07
C ARG A 362 13.15 13.38 2.11
N GLU A 363 14.30 14.02 1.94
CA GLU A 363 14.40 15.47 1.75
C GLU A 363 13.73 15.94 0.46
N GLU A 364 13.89 15.26 -0.67
CA GLU A 364 13.24 15.61 -1.95
C GLU A 364 11.72 15.37 -1.90
N LEU A 365 11.23 14.36 -1.19
CA LEU A 365 9.80 14.12 -0.95
C LEU A 365 9.22 15.08 0.07
N GLU A 366 9.96 15.42 1.13
CA GLU A 366 9.57 16.45 2.08
C GLU A 366 9.62 17.84 1.43
N GLN A 367 10.58 18.10 0.53
CA GLN A 367 10.69 19.33 -0.25
C GLN A 367 9.61 19.39 -1.32
N TYR A 368 9.37 18.32 -2.09
CA TYR A 368 8.27 18.23 -3.04
C TYR A 368 6.92 18.34 -2.35
N SER A 369 6.73 17.71 -1.19
CA SER A 369 5.53 17.85 -0.37
C SER A 369 5.39 19.27 0.17
N ARG A 370 6.47 19.92 0.64
CA ARG A 370 6.45 21.33 1.07
C ARG A 370 6.23 22.28 -0.09
N GLU A 371 6.80 22.03 -1.26
CA GLU A 371 6.67 22.84 -2.47
C GLU A 371 5.31 22.66 -3.12
N GLU A 372 4.78 21.45 -3.22
CA GLU A 372 3.42 21.19 -3.72
C GLU A 372 2.37 21.63 -2.71
N THR A 373 2.59 21.45 -1.40
CA THR A 373 1.71 22.02 -0.38
C THR A 373 1.80 23.55 -0.39
N ALA A 374 2.98 24.15 -0.59
CA ALA A 374 3.14 25.59 -0.73
C ALA A 374 2.56 26.12 -2.05
N LYS A 375 2.62 25.37 -3.16
CA LYS A 375 1.98 25.70 -4.44
C LYS A 375 0.48 25.54 -4.36
N GLN A 376 -0.05 24.51 -3.70
CA GLN A 376 -1.48 24.34 -3.46
C GLN A 376 -1.99 25.42 -2.51
N ILE A 377 -1.27 25.73 -1.42
CA ILE A 377 -1.59 26.85 -0.53
C ILE A 377 -1.42 28.20 -1.25
N ALA A 378 -0.45 28.37 -2.15
CA ALA A 378 -0.29 29.59 -2.94
C ALA A 378 -1.36 29.72 -4.03
N SER A 379 -1.82 28.61 -4.61
CA SER A 379 -2.94 28.53 -5.54
C SER A 379 -4.26 28.80 -4.83
N GLU A 380 -4.48 28.22 -3.65
CA GLU A 380 -5.64 28.51 -2.80
C GLU A 380 -5.59 29.93 -2.25
N ARG A 381 -4.43 30.46 -1.84
CA ARG A 381 -4.25 31.86 -1.45
C ARG A 381 -4.43 32.80 -2.63
N SER A 382 -4.01 32.44 -3.84
CA SER A 382 -4.29 33.21 -5.07
C SER A 382 -5.76 33.16 -5.43
N ALA A 383 -6.44 32.02 -5.30
CA ALA A 383 -7.88 31.89 -5.53
C ALA A 383 -8.71 32.62 -4.47
N VAL A 384 -8.26 32.61 -3.21
CA VAL A 384 -8.87 33.36 -2.10
C VAL A 384 -8.57 34.85 -2.23
N ALA A 385 -7.36 35.25 -2.64
CA ALA A 385 -7.00 36.63 -2.89
C ALA A 385 -7.72 37.18 -4.13
N GLN A 386 -7.89 36.40 -5.20
CA GLN A 386 -8.72 36.77 -6.36
C GLN A 386 -10.20 36.88 -5.97
N ASN A 387 -10.71 36.01 -5.09
CA ASN A 387 -12.05 36.16 -4.52
C ASN A 387 -12.18 37.37 -3.59
N TYR A 388 -11.14 37.71 -2.81
CA TYR A 388 -11.13 38.89 -1.93
C TYR A 388 -10.99 40.20 -2.72
N VAL A 389 -10.16 40.23 -3.75
CA VAL A 389 -10.03 41.34 -4.71
C VAL A 389 -11.34 41.50 -5.49
N GLY A 390 -11.97 40.40 -5.93
CA GLY A 390 -13.29 40.43 -6.56
C GLY A 390 -14.40 40.95 -5.63
N LYS A 391 -14.43 40.53 -4.35
CA LYS A 391 -15.38 41.07 -3.35
C LYS A 391 -15.11 42.53 -2.99
N SER A 392 -13.85 42.94 -2.89
CA SER A 392 -13.46 44.32 -2.59
C SER A 392 -13.80 45.24 -3.76
N GLN A 393 -13.52 44.84 -4.99
CA GLN A 393 -13.89 45.55 -6.21
C GLN A 393 -15.42 45.65 -6.34
N TYR A 394 -16.17 44.58 -6.06
CA TYR A 394 -17.64 44.59 -6.09
C TYR A 394 -18.24 45.49 -5.00
N THR A 395 -17.64 45.53 -3.80
CA THR A 395 -18.09 46.40 -2.70
C THR A 395 -17.78 47.87 -2.99
N GLU A 396 -16.65 48.16 -3.64
CA GLU A 396 -16.29 49.51 -4.06
C GLU A 396 -17.12 49.98 -5.26
N ASP A 397 -17.44 49.10 -6.21
CA ASP A 397 -18.34 49.39 -7.34
C ASP A 397 -19.78 49.62 -6.87
N VAL A 398 -20.29 48.85 -5.92
CA VAL A 398 -21.63 49.10 -5.32
C VAL A 398 -21.66 50.40 -4.53
N LYS A 399 -20.61 50.73 -3.77
CA LYS A 399 -20.50 52.02 -3.07
C LYS A 399 -20.30 53.19 -4.05
N GLY A 400 -19.57 52.99 -5.14
CA GLY A 400 -19.36 53.96 -6.22
C GLY A 400 -20.62 54.22 -7.03
N VAL A 401 -21.42 53.19 -7.30
CA VAL A 401 -22.74 53.29 -7.92
C VAL A 401 -23.73 53.98 -6.98
N ASN A 402 -23.77 53.63 -5.69
CA ASN A 402 -24.60 54.35 -4.72
C ASN A 402 -24.19 55.83 -4.58
N ARG A 403 -22.89 56.15 -4.62
CA ARG A 403 -22.40 57.53 -4.60
C ARG A 403 -22.79 58.30 -5.86
N ARG A 404 -22.72 57.67 -7.04
CA ARG A 404 -23.21 58.24 -8.31
C ARG A 404 -24.74 58.41 -8.33
N PHE A 405 -25.48 57.56 -7.62
CA PHE A 405 -26.94 57.64 -7.50
C PHE A 405 -27.38 58.74 -6.51
N GLU A 406 -26.62 58.97 -5.44
CA GLU A 406 -26.83 60.08 -4.50
C GLU A 406 -26.40 61.43 -5.10
N GLU A 407 -25.33 61.48 -5.91
CA GLU A 407 -24.88 62.68 -6.64
C GLU A 407 -25.92 63.16 -7.69
N LEU A 408 -26.81 62.28 -8.18
CA LEU A 408 -27.92 62.64 -9.08
C LEU A 408 -29.14 63.24 -8.37
N ARG A 409 -29.19 63.23 -7.03
CA ARG A 409 -30.39 63.60 -6.24
C ARG A 409 -30.42 65.06 -5.78
N THR A 410 -29.59 65.94 -6.37
CA THR A 410 -29.57 67.37 -6.03
C THR A 410 -29.79 68.27 -7.26
N GLY A 411 -31.06 68.66 -7.50
CA GLY A 411 -31.40 69.96 -8.10
C GLY A 411 -31.77 70.09 -9.60
N THR A 412 -31.88 69.02 -10.40
CA THR A 412 -32.08 69.16 -11.88
C THR A 412 -33.27 68.40 -12.49
N SER A 413 -34.06 67.69 -11.70
CA SER A 413 -35.16 66.86 -12.21
C SER A 413 -36.39 67.67 -12.63
N ASN A 414 -36.92 67.37 -13.82
CA ASN A 414 -38.16 67.97 -14.31
C ASN A 414 -39.34 67.54 -13.42
N LEU A 415 -40.15 68.52 -13.02
CA LEU A 415 -41.33 68.34 -12.19
C LEU A 415 -42.58 68.08 -13.05
N LEU A 416 -42.52 68.26 -14.37
CA LEU A 416 -43.63 67.93 -15.27
C LEU A 416 -43.50 66.49 -15.77
N LEU A 417 -44.57 65.72 -15.60
CA LEU A 417 -44.67 64.31 -15.98
C LEU A 417 -45.04 64.15 -17.46
N ASN A 418 -44.58 63.07 -18.08
CA ASN A 418 -44.88 62.63 -19.44
C ASN A 418 -44.62 63.69 -20.53
N THR A 419 -43.62 64.55 -20.34
CA THR A 419 -43.31 65.67 -21.25
C THR A 419 -42.57 65.26 -22.54
N GLU A 420 -42.27 63.96 -22.69
CA GLU A 420 -41.83 63.34 -23.95
C GLU A 420 -43.00 63.15 -24.95
N PHE A 421 -44.25 63.21 -24.46
CA PHE A 421 -45.48 63.05 -25.25
C PHE A 421 -45.48 61.77 -26.10
N LYS A 422 -45.47 60.60 -25.47
CA LYS A 422 -45.60 59.30 -26.16
C LYS A 422 -47.00 59.11 -26.72
N THR A 423 -48.01 59.64 -26.02
CA THR A 423 -49.43 59.50 -26.39
C THR A 423 -50.21 60.79 -26.15
N LEU A 424 -51.39 60.92 -26.75
CA LEU A 424 -52.30 62.05 -26.46
C LEU A 424 -52.83 62.03 -25.01
N ALA A 425 -52.76 60.89 -24.31
CA ALA A 425 -53.19 60.78 -22.91
C ALA A 425 -52.19 61.41 -21.93
N ASP A 426 -50.99 61.78 -22.41
CA ASP A 426 -49.93 62.37 -21.58
C ASP A 426 -50.24 63.83 -21.21
N VAL A 427 -51.21 64.45 -21.88
CA VAL A 427 -51.71 65.79 -21.60
C VAL A 427 -53.20 65.75 -21.27
N ASN A 428 -53.65 66.66 -20.41
CA ASN A 428 -55.07 66.82 -20.13
C ASN A 428 -55.66 67.89 -21.05
N ASN A 429 -56.71 67.54 -21.78
CA ASN A 429 -57.41 68.48 -22.66
C ASN A 429 -58.28 69.44 -21.84
N VAL A 430 -58.06 70.75 -21.98
CA VAL A 430 -58.79 71.80 -21.26
C VAL A 430 -59.84 72.40 -22.18
N ASN A 431 -61.10 72.30 -21.77
CA ASN A 431 -62.28 72.87 -22.46
C ASN A 431 -62.45 72.43 -23.93
N GLY A 432 -61.91 71.25 -24.30
CA GLY A 432 -62.15 70.62 -25.59
C GLY A 432 -61.48 71.33 -26.77
N ALA A 433 -60.16 71.54 -26.68
CA ALA A 433 -59.34 71.90 -27.83
C ALA A 433 -59.11 70.67 -28.73
N THR A 434 -58.85 70.89 -30.03
CA THR A 434 -58.45 69.80 -30.92
C THR A 434 -56.98 69.49 -30.70
N LEU A 435 -56.64 68.25 -30.35
CA LEU A 435 -55.27 67.82 -30.06
C LEU A 435 -54.75 66.86 -31.14
N LYS A 436 -53.48 66.99 -31.49
CA LYS A 436 -52.77 66.06 -32.37
C LYS A 436 -51.36 65.79 -31.85
N LEU A 437 -50.95 64.53 -31.86
CA LEU A 437 -49.59 64.13 -31.55
C LEU A 437 -48.75 64.13 -32.83
N ASN A 438 -47.67 64.90 -32.85
CA ASN A 438 -46.69 64.85 -33.93
C ASN A 438 -45.47 64.05 -33.46
N GLN A 439 -45.08 63.02 -34.23
CA GLN A 439 -43.92 62.19 -33.91
C GLN A 439 -42.63 62.75 -34.51
N ASN A 440 -41.52 62.65 -33.78
CA ASN A 440 -40.18 63.05 -34.23
C ASN A 440 -40.08 64.50 -34.78
N ASP A 441 -40.74 65.46 -34.12
CA ASP A 441 -40.93 66.83 -34.62
C ASP A 441 -39.84 67.80 -34.13
N TYR A 442 -39.73 68.03 -32.83
CA TYR A 442 -38.72 68.94 -32.27
C TYR A 442 -37.52 68.13 -31.77
N ASN A 443 -36.34 68.31 -32.38
CA ASN A 443 -35.12 67.53 -32.07
C ASN A 443 -35.34 66.00 -32.07
N SER A 444 -36.15 65.50 -33.00
CA SER A 444 -36.55 64.08 -33.07
C SER A 444 -37.40 63.58 -31.88
N HIS A 445 -37.98 64.49 -31.09
CA HIS A 445 -38.96 64.20 -30.04
C HIS A 445 -40.37 64.66 -30.42
N ASN A 446 -41.37 64.09 -29.75
CA ASN A 446 -42.76 64.33 -30.08
C ASN A 446 -43.24 65.71 -29.61
N SER A 447 -44.29 66.22 -30.24
CA SER A 447 -44.96 67.46 -29.84
C SER A 447 -46.47 67.30 -29.78
N ILE A 448 -47.12 68.08 -28.93
CA ILE A 448 -48.58 68.18 -28.86
C ILE A 448 -49.00 69.45 -29.57
N GLU A 449 -49.74 69.28 -30.66
CA GLU A 449 -50.38 70.34 -31.43
C GLU A 449 -51.81 70.56 -30.93
N VAL A 450 -52.17 71.83 -30.77
CA VAL A 450 -53.39 72.29 -30.14
C VAL A 450 -54.04 73.35 -31.03
N THR A 451 -55.21 73.03 -31.57
CA THR A 451 -55.98 73.92 -32.44
C THR A 451 -57.28 74.34 -31.76
N VAL A 452 -57.54 75.65 -31.73
CA VAL A 452 -58.78 76.25 -31.23
C VAL A 452 -59.29 77.25 -32.27
N THR A 453 -60.47 76.99 -32.83
CA THR A 453 -61.07 77.81 -33.91
C THR A 453 -62.57 78.03 -33.66
N GLY A 454 -63.16 79.00 -34.39
CA GLY A 454 -64.60 79.27 -34.36
C GLY A 454 -65.12 79.94 -33.09
N GLN A 455 -64.24 80.50 -32.25
CA GLN A 455 -64.60 81.15 -31.00
C GLN A 455 -64.80 82.65 -31.18
N ASN A 456 -65.92 83.18 -30.71
CA ASN A 456 -66.27 84.62 -30.74
C ASN A 456 -66.41 85.22 -29.33
N LYS A 457 -66.12 84.44 -28.28
CA LYS A 457 -66.09 84.82 -26.87
C LYS A 457 -64.94 84.08 -26.17
N ASN A 458 -64.48 84.58 -25.03
CA ASN A 458 -63.38 83.98 -24.27
C ASN A 458 -63.78 82.59 -23.75
N VAL A 459 -63.00 81.55 -24.12
CA VAL A 459 -63.26 80.14 -23.80
C VAL A 459 -62.09 79.41 -23.12
N TRP A 460 -60.88 79.95 -23.17
CA TRP A 460 -59.71 79.40 -22.46
C TRP A 460 -59.46 77.91 -22.76
N LYS A 461 -59.39 77.55 -24.05
CA LYS A 461 -59.20 76.16 -24.49
C LYS A 461 -57.73 75.84 -24.71
N GLY A 462 -57.29 74.65 -24.33
CA GLY A 462 -55.89 74.23 -24.49
C GLY A 462 -55.54 72.93 -23.81
N ILE A 463 -54.38 72.89 -23.16
CA ILE A 463 -53.88 71.72 -22.42
C ILE A 463 -53.44 72.08 -21.00
N THR A 464 -53.38 71.08 -20.13
CA THR A 464 -52.62 71.14 -18.87
C THR A 464 -51.79 69.89 -18.64
N LEU A 465 -50.62 70.06 -18.04
CA LEU A 465 -49.67 68.99 -17.75
C LEU A 465 -49.71 68.61 -16.28
N ASN A 466 -49.56 67.32 -16.01
CA ASN A 466 -49.42 66.81 -14.65
C ASN A 466 -48.00 67.07 -14.13
N ALA A 467 -47.88 67.42 -12.86
CA ALA A 467 -46.61 67.59 -12.18
C ALA A 467 -46.39 66.53 -11.08
N SER A 468 -45.14 66.29 -10.69
CA SER A 468 -44.79 65.44 -9.54
C SER A 468 -45.07 66.09 -8.19
N VAL A 469 -45.36 67.40 -8.19
CA VAL A 469 -45.69 68.20 -7.02
C VAL A 469 -47.06 68.85 -7.17
N SER A 470 -47.61 69.39 -6.07
CA SER A 470 -48.89 70.11 -6.05
C SER A 470 -48.83 71.46 -5.30
N ALA A 471 -47.66 71.85 -4.82
CA ALA A 471 -47.43 73.02 -3.98
C ALA A 471 -45.97 73.47 -4.04
N PHE A 472 -45.72 74.76 -3.81
CA PHE A 472 -44.40 75.35 -3.58
C PHE A 472 -44.42 76.24 -2.35
N LYS A 473 -43.29 76.38 -1.65
CA LYS A 473 -43.15 77.24 -0.47
C LYS A 473 -42.79 78.67 -0.83
N LYS A 474 -43.11 79.62 0.05
CA LYS A 474 -42.62 80.99 -0.05
C LYS A 474 -41.08 80.97 -0.12
N GLY A 475 -40.52 81.60 -1.14
CA GLY A 475 -39.08 81.67 -1.42
C GLY A 475 -38.58 80.62 -2.42
N ASP A 476 -39.38 79.60 -2.74
CA ASP A 476 -39.03 78.64 -3.79
C ASP A 476 -38.92 79.36 -5.13
N THR A 477 -37.85 79.07 -5.87
CA THR A 477 -37.67 79.56 -7.24
C THR A 477 -37.80 78.40 -8.20
N ILE A 478 -38.66 78.56 -9.20
CA ILE A 478 -38.82 77.61 -10.29
C ILE A 478 -38.20 78.16 -11.57
N ALA A 479 -37.66 77.26 -12.38
CA ALA A 479 -37.24 77.53 -13.75
C ALA A 479 -38.16 76.80 -14.72
N VAL A 480 -38.77 77.55 -15.63
CA VAL A 480 -39.62 77.03 -16.70
C VAL A 480 -38.89 77.19 -18.03
N ARG A 481 -38.85 76.12 -18.83
CA ARG A 481 -38.37 76.13 -20.21
C ARG A 481 -39.34 75.36 -21.08
N MET A 482 -39.86 76.01 -22.11
CA MET A 482 -40.99 75.52 -22.89
C MET A 482 -40.84 75.87 -24.39
N PRO A 483 -40.33 74.93 -25.21
CA PRO A 483 -40.38 75.02 -26.66
C PRO A 483 -41.83 75.10 -27.18
N ILE A 484 -42.18 76.20 -27.84
CA ILE A 484 -43.49 76.46 -28.44
C ILE A 484 -43.32 76.87 -29.90
N TYR A 485 -44.22 76.39 -30.74
CA TYR A 485 -44.39 76.84 -32.11
C TYR A 485 -45.81 77.35 -32.29
N ILE A 486 -45.99 78.56 -32.82
CA ILE A 486 -47.31 79.14 -33.08
C ILE A 486 -47.54 79.21 -34.58
N PHE A 487 -48.63 78.64 -35.06
CA PHE A 487 -48.98 78.67 -36.47
C PHE A 487 -49.61 80.03 -36.83
N SER A 488 -49.48 80.43 -38.10
CA SER A 488 -50.09 81.66 -38.64
C SER A 488 -51.46 81.42 -39.27
N ASP A 489 -51.89 80.18 -39.43
CA ASP A 489 -53.13 79.76 -40.10
C ASP A 489 -54.39 80.12 -39.30
N VAL A 490 -54.27 80.19 -37.97
CA VAL A 490 -55.34 80.63 -37.07
C VAL A 490 -54.92 81.92 -36.34
N PRO A 491 -55.72 82.99 -36.40
CA PRO A 491 -55.43 84.21 -35.64
C PRO A 491 -55.47 83.93 -34.13
N ILE A 492 -54.53 84.50 -33.39
CA ILE A 492 -54.54 84.42 -31.92
C ILE A 492 -55.45 85.54 -31.41
N ASN A 493 -56.74 85.23 -31.22
CA ASN A 493 -57.71 86.19 -30.72
C ASN A 493 -57.72 86.19 -29.19
N ALA A 494 -57.66 87.39 -28.59
CA ALA A 494 -57.64 87.62 -27.14
C ALA A 494 -56.49 86.93 -26.35
N GLY A 495 -55.48 86.39 -27.05
CA GLY A 495 -54.22 85.93 -26.47
C GLY A 495 -54.02 84.41 -26.45
N LEU A 496 -52.75 84.02 -26.33
CA LEU A 496 -52.26 82.69 -26.00
C LEU A 496 -51.46 82.83 -24.71
N THR A 497 -51.70 81.99 -23.70
CA THR A 497 -51.16 82.23 -22.36
C THR A 497 -50.72 80.93 -21.70
N HIS A 498 -49.55 80.98 -21.05
CA HIS A 498 -49.13 79.99 -20.07
C HIS A 498 -49.41 80.48 -18.64
N VAL A 499 -50.02 79.64 -17.81
CA VAL A 499 -50.38 79.98 -16.43
C VAL A 499 -50.12 78.80 -15.49
N LEU A 500 -49.51 79.07 -14.34
CA LEU A 500 -49.54 78.15 -13.19
C LEU A 500 -50.70 78.56 -12.30
N LYS A 501 -51.79 77.78 -12.31
CA LYS A 501 -53.07 78.19 -11.73
C LYS A 501 -53.63 77.16 -10.76
N ASN A 502 -54.08 77.62 -9.60
CA ASN A 502 -55.07 76.88 -8.82
C ASN A 502 -56.45 77.16 -9.41
N TYR A 503 -57.00 76.18 -10.11
CA TYR A 503 -58.27 76.33 -10.81
C TYR A 503 -59.44 76.48 -9.83
N SER A 504 -59.50 75.63 -8.79
CA SER A 504 -60.58 75.58 -7.80
C SER A 504 -60.76 76.89 -7.03
N LYS A 505 -59.67 77.58 -6.72
CA LYS A 505 -59.68 78.88 -6.02
C LYS A 505 -59.61 80.07 -6.97
N ASN A 506 -59.49 79.82 -8.28
CA ASN A 506 -59.30 80.83 -9.32
C ASN A 506 -58.09 81.77 -9.07
N ILE A 507 -56.99 81.22 -8.55
CA ILE A 507 -55.76 81.98 -8.26
C ILE A 507 -54.67 81.62 -9.29
N ALA A 508 -54.13 82.62 -9.98
CA ALA A 508 -52.99 82.47 -10.87
C ALA A 508 -51.71 82.94 -10.17
N TYR A 509 -50.74 82.05 -10.01
CA TYR A 509 -49.45 82.38 -9.38
C TYR A 509 -48.41 82.81 -10.42
N VAL A 510 -48.48 82.26 -11.63
CA VAL A 510 -47.67 82.68 -12.77
C VAL A 510 -48.58 82.94 -13.95
N PHE A 511 -48.37 84.06 -14.66
CA PHE A 511 -49.08 84.40 -15.89
C PHE A 511 -48.10 84.91 -16.94
N LYS A 512 -48.04 84.26 -18.11
CA LYS A 512 -47.17 84.63 -19.22
C LYS A 512 -47.95 84.67 -20.53
N GLY A 513 -48.06 85.86 -21.12
CA GLY A 513 -48.62 86.03 -22.47
C GLY A 513 -47.63 85.60 -23.55
N LEU A 514 -48.10 84.84 -24.53
CA LEU A 514 -47.31 84.21 -25.59
C LEU A 514 -47.77 84.60 -27.01
N GLY A 515 -48.89 85.32 -27.15
CA GLY A 515 -49.48 85.63 -28.46
C GLY A 515 -48.61 86.50 -29.39
N GLY A 516 -47.62 87.20 -28.83
CA GLY A 516 -46.66 88.03 -29.57
C GLY A 516 -45.40 87.29 -30.06
N LEU A 517 -45.26 85.99 -29.80
CA LEU A 517 -44.12 85.22 -30.33
C LEU A 517 -44.19 85.11 -31.87
N PRO A 518 -43.04 85.04 -32.57
CA PRO A 518 -43.03 84.91 -34.02
C PRO A 518 -43.74 83.63 -34.48
N ARG A 519 -44.35 83.72 -35.66
CA ARG A 519 -45.16 82.63 -36.22
C ARG A 519 -44.33 81.71 -37.10
N ASN A 520 -44.79 80.47 -37.20
CA ASN A 520 -44.23 79.40 -38.02
C ASN A 520 -42.76 79.05 -37.73
N LYS A 521 -42.34 79.18 -36.46
CA LYS A 521 -41.01 78.78 -35.99
C LYS A 521 -41.07 78.32 -34.54
N TRP A 522 -40.17 77.42 -34.16
CA TRP A 522 -39.97 77.03 -32.77
C TRP A 522 -39.29 78.16 -31.98
N HIS A 523 -39.87 78.48 -30.83
CA HIS A 523 -39.38 79.47 -29.88
C HIS A 523 -39.34 78.83 -28.49
N ILE A 524 -38.20 78.93 -27.82
CA ILE A 524 -38.05 78.41 -26.46
C ILE A 524 -38.42 79.54 -25.49
N VAL A 525 -39.51 79.36 -24.75
CA VAL A 525 -39.96 80.30 -23.73
C VAL A 525 -39.33 79.90 -22.41
N GLU A 526 -38.51 80.78 -21.84
CA GLU A 526 -37.78 80.51 -20.60
C GLU A 526 -37.98 81.64 -19.60
N PHE A 527 -38.18 81.30 -18.33
CA PHE A 527 -38.23 82.28 -17.25
C PHE A 527 -38.03 81.63 -15.87
N LEU A 528 -37.63 82.46 -14.91
CA LEU A 528 -37.61 82.11 -13.49
C LEU A 528 -38.81 82.76 -12.78
N HIS A 529 -39.34 82.09 -11.75
CA HIS A 529 -40.34 82.68 -10.87
C HIS A 529 -40.09 82.28 -9.42
N THR A 530 -40.05 83.26 -8.53
CA THR A 530 -39.92 83.05 -7.08
C THR A 530 -41.28 83.30 -6.41
N PHE A 531 -41.75 82.32 -5.63
CA PHE A 531 -43.06 82.41 -4.98
C PHE A 531 -42.99 83.31 -3.74
N ASN A 532 -43.85 84.34 -3.69
CA ASN A 532 -43.89 85.31 -2.58
C ASN A 532 -44.77 84.86 -1.39
N SER A 533 -45.48 83.74 -1.54
CA SER A 533 -46.31 83.09 -0.54
C SER A 533 -46.30 81.58 -0.78
N ASP A 534 -46.65 80.79 0.24
CA ASP A 534 -46.92 79.37 0.06
C ASP A 534 -48.04 79.20 -0.99
N THR A 535 -47.82 78.30 -1.94
CA THR A 535 -48.77 77.95 -2.99
C THR A 535 -49.28 76.55 -2.76
N ASN A 536 -50.58 76.35 -2.99
CA ASN A 536 -51.19 75.03 -3.11
C ASN A 536 -52.10 75.09 -4.34
N PHE A 537 -51.92 74.16 -5.27
CA PHE A 537 -52.70 74.07 -6.49
C PHE A 537 -53.94 73.16 -6.37
N GLU A 538 -54.12 72.45 -5.25
CA GLU A 538 -55.20 71.48 -4.98
C GLU A 538 -55.23 70.31 -5.98
N GLY A 539 -54.11 70.08 -6.67
CA GLY A 539 -53.95 69.09 -7.72
C GLY A 539 -52.60 69.22 -8.41
N VAL A 540 -52.28 68.25 -9.26
CA VAL A 540 -51.01 68.17 -9.99
C VAL A 540 -51.10 68.76 -11.42
N ASN A 541 -52.31 69.05 -11.89
CA ASN A 541 -52.61 69.52 -13.24
C ASN A 541 -52.66 71.06 -13.33
N PHE A 542 -51.67 71.73 -12.76
CA PHE A 542 -51.65 73.19 -12.62
C PHE A 542 -50.89 73.94 -13.72
N PHE A 543 -50.15 73.25 -14.58
CA PHE A 543 -49.38 73.85 -15.67
C PHE A 543 -50.25 74.00 -16.91
N HIS A 544 -50.91 75.15 -17.06
CA HIS A 544 -51.85 75.39 -18.15
C HIS A 544 -51.19 76.12 -19.32
N LEU A 545 -51.60 75.74 -20.54
CA LEU A 545 -51.33 76.48 -21.77
C LEU A 545 -52.64 76.52 -22.57
N TYR A 546 -53.18 77.72 -22.80
CA TYR A 546 -54.47 77.87 -23.46
C TYR A 546 -54.54 79.10 -24.37
N ALA A 547 -55.38 79.01 -25.40
CA ALA A 547 -55.84 80.14 -26.19
C ALA A 547 -57.08 80.74 -25.53
N THR A 548 -57.14 82.07 -25.43
CA THR A 548 -58.29 82.78 -24.84
C THR A 548 -59.52 82.67 -25.72
N GLN A 549 -59.37 82.85 -27.04
CA GLN A 549 -60.41 82.59 -28.05
C GLN A 549 -59.88 81.61 -29.09
N ASN A 550 -59.46 82.09 -30.27
CA ASN A 550 -58.85 81.25 -31.30
C ASN A 550 -57.33 81.22 -31.16
N GLY A 551 -56.73 80.12 -31.59
CA GLY A 551 -55.29 79.96 -31.63
C GLY A 551 -54.85 78.57 -32.08
N HIS A 552 -53.71 78.50 -32.75
CA HIS A 552 -53.11 77.24 -33.17
C HIS A 552 -51.62 77.24 -32.80
N TYR A 553 -51.21 76.29 -31.98
CA TYR A 553 -49.85 76.17 -31.49
C TYR A 553 -49.48 74.71 -31.22
N LYS A 554 -48.18 74.43 -31.07
CA LYS A 554 -47.69 73.15 -30.55
C LYS A 554 -46.57 73.36 -29.55
N ILE A 555 -46.39 72.39 -28.67
CA ILE A 555 -45.44 72.39 -27.57
C ILE A 555 -44.66 71.07 -27.57
N ALA A 556 -43.36 71.14 -27.32
CA ALA A 556 -42.50 69.96 -27.18
C ALA A 556 -41.64 70.11 -25.93
N GLU A 557 -41.39 69.01 -25.22
CA GLU A 557 -40.41 68.93 -24.13
C GLU A 557 -40.47 70.08 -23.09
N PRO A 558 -41.65 70.44 -22.54
CA PRO A 558 -41.69 71.43 -21.48
C PRO A 558 -41.01 70.92 -20.22
N SER A 559 -40.37 71.82 -19.51
CA SER A 559 -39.72 71.53 -18.24
C SER A 559 -40.03 72.60 -17.19
N LEU A 560 -40.24 72.12 -15.97
CA LEU A 560 -40.40 72.90 -14.75
C LEU A 560 -39.43 72.31 -13.73
N THR A 561 -38.48 73.07 -13.23
CA THR A 561 -37.52 72.57 -12.21
C THR A 561 -37.54 73.49 -11.00
N LEU A 562 -37.31 72.95 -9.81
CA LEU A 562 -37.08 73.76 -8.60
C LEU A 562 -35.62 74.22 -8.59
N SER A 563 -35.33 75.30 -9.32
CA SER A 563 -33.99 75.80 -9.59
C SER A 563 -34.01 77.31 -9.80
N ASN A 564 -32.92 77.97 -9.39
CA ASN A 564 -32.65 79.37 -9.69
C ASN A 564 -31.88 79.56 -11.01
N VAL A 565 -31.64 78.48 -11.77
CA VAL A 565 -30.97 78.47 -13.07
C VAL A 565 -31.84 77.71 -14.08
N ILE A 566 -32.00 78.26 -15.29
CA ILE A 566 -32.70 77.60 -16.39
C ILE A 566 -31.85 76.43 -16.90
N PRO A 567 -32.39 75.19 -16.96
CA PRO A 567 -31.66 74.04 -17.49
C PRO A 567 -31.25 74.24 -18.96
N SER A 568 -30.01 73.84 -19.31
CA SER A 568 -29.49 73.94 -20.69
C SER A 568 -30.15 72.98 -21.68
N SER A 569 -30.77 71.91 -21.18
CA SER A 569 -31.45 70.88 -21.97
C SER A 569 -32.64 70.31 -21.21
N TRP A 570 -33.61 69.75 -21.95
CA TRP A 570 -34.72 69.03 -21.34
C TRP A 570 -34.23 67.70 -20.72
N ALA A 571 -34.90 67.29 -19.65
CA ALA A 571 -34.81 65.96 -19.06
C ALA A 571 -36.22 65.51 -18.64
N PRO A 572 -36.53 64.21 -18.67
CA PRO A 572 -37.80 63.69 -18.18
C PRO A 572 -37.92 63.83 -16.65
N ALA A 573 -39.13 63.69 -16.12
CA ALA A 573 -39.30 63.59 -14.68
C ALA A 573 -38.66 62.32 -14.13
N VAL A 574 -38.29 62.32 -12.85
CA VAL A 574 -37.68 61.15 -12.19
C VAL A 574 -38.67 60.00 -12.14
N GLU A 575 -39.94 60.30 -11.95
CA GLU A 575 -41.05 59.34 -11.98
C GLU A 575 -41.15 58.64 -13.33
N ASP A 576 -40.97 59.38 -14.44
CA ASP A 576 -40.96 58.83 -15.80
C ASP A 576 -39.70 57.98 -16.05
N SER A 577 -38.58 58.33 -15.40
CA SER A 577 -37.29 57.61 -15.49
C SER A 577 -37.24 56.33 -14.65
N LYS A 578 -38.09 56.21 -13.61
CA LYS A 578 -38.15 55.04 -12.72
C LYS A 578 -38.64 53.79 -13.47
N ASN A 579 -39.64 53.93 -14.34
CA ASN A 579 -40.11 52.84 -15.22
C ASN A 579 -39.04 52.35 -16.22
N TYR A 580 -38.20 53.26 -16.72
CA TYR A 580 -37.07 52.90 -17.59
C TYR A 580 -35.99 52.13 -16.82
N THR A 581 -35.72 52.55 -15.58
CA THR A 581 -34.71 51.93 -14.71
C THR A 581 -35.12 50.54 -14.22
N ASP A 582 -36.40 50.34 -13.87
CA ASP A 582 -36.94 49.05 -13.43
C ASP A 582 -36.97 48.01 -14.57
N THR A 583 -37.23 48.45 -15.80
CA THR A 583 -37.18 47.59 -17.00
C THR A 583 -35.74 47.14 -17.29
N LYS A 584 -34.76 48.04 -17.19
CA LYS A 584 -33.33 47.72 -17.38
C LYS A 584 -32.76 46.85 -16.26
N LEU A 585 -33.24 47.04 -15.02
CA LEU A 585 -32.88 46.19 -13.88
C LEU A 585 -33.46 44.77 -14.02
N ALA A 586 -34.65 44.63 -14.61
CA ALA A 586 -35.24 43.33 -14.94
C ALA A 586 -34.47 42.60 -16.06
N GLU A 587 -34.08 43.31 -17.14
CA GLU A 587 -33.22 42.76 -18.20
C GLU A 587 -31.84 42.33 -17.67
N TYR A 588 -31.25 43.13 -16.77
CA TYR A 588 -29.98 42.80 -16.13
C TYR A 588 -30.11 41.58 -15.19
N LYS A 589 -31.19 41.50 -14.39
CA LYS A 589 -31.49 40.30 -13.57
C LYS A 589 -31.65 39.06 -14.44
N GLN A 590 -32.35 39.15 -15.56
CA GLN A 590 -32.54 38.01 -16.47
C GLN A 590 -31.22 37.55 -17.11
N GLY A 591 -30.30 38.48 -17.42
CA GLY A 591 -28.95 38.17 -17.88
C GLY A 591 -28.06 37.52 -16.81
N VAL A 592 -28.14 37.99 -15.57
CA VAL A 592 -27.40 37.45 -14.42
C VAL A 592 -27.93 36.06 -14.02
N ASP A 593 -29.25 35.87 -13.97
CA ASP A 593 -29.88 34.58 -13.68
C ASP A 593 -29.58 33.55 -14.78
N GLY A 594 -29.51 33.97 -16.05
CA GLY A 594 -29.07 33.13 -17.16
C GLY A 594 -27.61 32.69 -17.06
N GLN A 595 -26.71 33.58 -16.63
CA GLN A 595 -25.31 33.23 -16.37
C GLN A 595 -25.15 32.35 -15.13
N PHE A 596 -25.95 32.58 -14.09
CA PHE A 596 -25.95 31.75 -12.88
C PHE A 596 -26.49 30.34 -13.17
N ALA A 597 -27.51 30.21 -14.03
CA ALA A 597 -28.00 28.92 -14.50
C ALA A 597 -26.94 28.16 -15.33
N ALA A 598 -26.19 28.84 -16.20
CA ALA A 598 -25.11 28.26 -16.98
C ALA A 598 -23.95 27.75 -16.09
N VAL A 599 -23.54 28.55 -15.10
CA VAL A 599 -22.53 28.13 -14.12
C VAL A 599 -23.02 26.96 -13.26
N LYS A 600 -24.29 26.95 -12.85
CA LYS A 600 -24.90 25.84 -12.12
C LYS A 600 -24.99 24.55 -12.95
N GLN A 601 -25.19 24.66 -14.26
CA GLN A 601 -25.21 23.54 -15.20
C GLN A 601 -23.79 23.03 -15.51
N GLU A 602 -22.78 23.91 -15.53
CA GLU A 602 -21.37 23.53 -15.70
C GLU A 602 -20.78 22.87 -14.44
N VAL A 603 -21.15 23.36 -13.25
CA VAL A 603 -20.79 22.73 -11.97
C VAL A 603 -21.55 21.40 -11.79
N GLY A 604 -22.83 21.33 -12.18
CA GLY A 604 -23.64 20.10 -12.12
C GLY A 604 -23.22 19.02 -13.12
N SER A 605 -22.56 19.39 -14.24
CA SER A 605 -22.03 18.43 -15.22
C SER A 605 -20.60 17.98 -14.93
N LYS A 606 -19.79 18.80 -14.25
CA LYS A 606 -18.44 18.42 -13.77
C LYS A 606 -18.45 17.70 -12.42
N VAL A 607 -19.52 17.82 -11.63
CA VAL A 607 -19.74 17.07 -10.38
C VAL A 607 -21.11 16.39 -10.45
N SER A 608 -21.27 15.42 -11.35
CA SER A 608 -22.47 14.59 -11.33
C SER A 608 -22.36 13.58 -10.17
N GLN A 609 -23.44 13.41 -9.41
CA GLN A 609 -23.59 12.34 -8.43
C GLN A 609 -23.20 10.99 -9.06
N ALA A 610 -23.49 10.78 -10.35
CA ALA A 610 -23.07 9.61 -11.11
C ALA A 610 -21.56 9.46 -11.26
N THR A 611 -20.78 10.53 -11.44
CA THR A 611 -19.31 10.47 -11.50
C THR A 611 -18.72 10.21 -10.11
N PHE A 612 -19.34 10.75 -9.05
CA PHE A 612 -18.98 10.44 -7.68
C PHE A 612 -19.32 8.99 -7.32
N ASP A 613 -20.50 8.50 -7.70
CA ASP A 613 -20.94 7.12 -7.51
C ASP A 613 -20.12 6.16 -8.37
N GLN A 614 -19.71 6.53 -9.58
CA GLN A 614 -18.88 5.70 -10.45
C GLN A 614 -17.43 5.61 -9.93
N ARG A 615 -16.85 6.72 -9.43
CA ARG A 615 -15.57 6.69 -8.71
C ARG A 615 -15.69 5.99 -7.36
N ALA A 616 -16.76 6.20 -6.61
CA ALA A 616 -17.01 5.53 -5.33
C ALA A 616 -17.24 4.03 -5.55
N ASN A 617 -17.89 3.61 -6.63
CA ASN A 617 -18.07 2.22 -7.01
C ASN A 617 -16.78 1.60 -7.55
N GLN A 618 -15.96 2.33 -8.32
CA GLN A 618 -14.62 1.89 -8.71
C GLN A 618 -13.67 1.79 -7.52
N ILE A 619 -13.76 2.72 -6.56
CA ILE A 619 -13.04 2.68 -5.29
C ILE A 619 -13.58 1.53 -4.43
N THR A 620 -14.89 1.29 -4.40
CA THR A 620 -15.50 0.16 -3.68
C THR A 620 -15.11 -1.17 -4.31
N GLN A 621 -15.03 -1.27 -5.63
CA GLN A 621 -14.54 -2.45 -6.36
C GLN A 621 -13.03 -2.63 -6.15
N SER A 622 -12.22 -1.57 -6.25
CA SER A 622 -10.78 -1.63 -5.99
C SER A 622 -10.48 -1.95 -4.52
N VAL A 623 -11.29 -1.43 -3.59
CA VAL A 623 -11.24 -1.76 -2.16
C VAL A 623 -11.76 -3.18 -1.93
N GLN A 624 -12.76 -3.68 -2.65
CA GLN A 624 -13.20 -5.08 -2.57
C GLN A 624 -12.14 -6.04 -3.14
N GLU A 625 -11.46 -5.68 -4.23
CA GLU A 625 -10.35 -6.42 -4.82
C GLU A 625 -9.09 -6.37 -3.93
N LEU A 626 -8.78 -5.22 -3.31
CA LEU A 626 -7.73 -5.11 -2.29
C LEU A 626 -8.10 -5.85 -1.01
N ASN A 627 -9.36 -5.81 -0.60
CA ASN A 627 -9.89 -6.59 0.52
C ASN A 627 -9.77 -8.08 0.18
N ASN A 628 -10.04 -8.52 -1.06
CA ASN A 628 -9.87 -9.92 -1.47
C ASN A 628 -8.40 -10.34 -1.62
N ASN A 629 -7.47 -9.39 -1.86
CA ASN A 629 -6.02 -9.64 -1.95
C ASN A 629 -5.25 -9.40 -0.63
N THR A 630 -5.90 -8.83 0.39
CA THR A 630 -5.34 -8.61 1.73
C THR A 630 -6.00 -9.58 2.70
N VAL A 631 -5.22 -10.22 3.57
CA VAL A 631 -5.74 -11.14 4.61
C VAL A 631 -6.78 -10.41 5.46
N LYS A 632 -8.08 -10.74 5.30
CA LYS A 632 -9.19 -9.93 5.82
C LYS A 632 -9.38 -9.95 7.34
N LYS A 633 -8.77 -10.89 8.05
CA LYS A 633 -8.67 -10.97 9.52
C LYS A 633 -7.99 -12.28 9.84
N ASN A 634 -6.98 -12.26 10.72
CA ASN A 634 -6.82 -13.37 11.65
C ASN A 634 -8.06 -13.33 12.55
N GLN A 635 -9.10 -14.11 12.25
CA GLN A 635 -10.14 -14.37 13.25
C GLN A 635 -9.58 -15.45 14.15
N ILE A 636 -9.03 -15.03 15.27
CA ILE A 636 -8.90 -15.90 16.43
C ILE A 636 -10.31 -15.96 17.03
N LYS A 637 -11.03 -17.05 16.76
CA LYS A 637 -12.30 -17.30 17.41
C LYS A 637 -12.03 -18.21 18.61
N ILE A 638 -12.45 -17.76 19.79
CA ILE A 638 -12.52 -18.61 20.98
C ILE A 638 -14.00 -18.98 21.12
N ASP A 639 -14.31 -20.26 20.95
CA ASP A 639 -15.61 -20.81 21.31
C ASP A 639 -15.45 -21.89 22.38
N GLU A 640 -16.54 -22.54 22.76
CA GLU A 640 -16.58 -23.59 23.77
C GLU A 640 -15.68 -24.81 23.44
N ASN A 641 -15.18 -24.91 22.21
CA ASN A 641 -14.30 -25.98 21.74
C ASN A 641 -12.83 -25.55 21.53
N GLY A 642 -12.45 -24.30 21.84
CA GLY A 642 -11.05 -23.85 21.85
C GLY A 642 -10.72 -22.71 20.89
N LEU A 643 -9.43 -22.60 20.54
CA LEU A 643 -8.86 -21.52 19.71
C LEU A 643 -8.77 -21.96 18.25
N VAL A 644 -9.67 -21.46 17.40
CA VAL A 644 -9.64 -21.73 15.96
C VAL A 644 -8.98 -20.57 15.22
N SER A 645 -7.88 -20.86 14.51
CA SER A 645 -7.22 -19.92 13.60
C SER A 645 -7.28 -20.47 12.18
N SER A 646 -8.20 -19.94 11.37
CA SER A 646 -8.28 -20.25 9.94
C SER A 646 -7.90 -19.02 9.11
N SER A 647 -6.81 -19.15 8.34
CA SER A 647 -6.44 -18.18 7.31
C SER A 647 -6.66 -18.84 5.95
N GLU A 648 -7.80 -18.58 5.31
CA GLU A 648 -8.00 -18.99 3.91
C GLU A 648 -7.33 -17.99 2.97
N LYS A 649 -6.42 -18.48 2.12
CA LYS A 649 -5.91 -17.74 0.96
C LYS A 649 -6.05 -18.60 -0.29
N ILE A 650 -6.83 -18.09 -1.26
CA ILE A 650 -6.94 -18.66 -2.60
C ILE A 650 -6.10 -17.81 -3.54
N VAL A 651 -5.10 -18.42 -4.19
CA VAL A 651 -4.29 -17.77 -5.24
C VAL A 651 -4.41 -18.63 -6.50
N ASN A 652 -4.90 -18.05 -7.61
CA ASN A 652 -5.03 -18.72 -8.92
C ASN A 652 -5.85 -20.03 -8.89
N GLY A 653 -6.97 -20.06 -8.18
CA GLY A 653 -7.89 -21.22 -8.16
C GLY A 653 -7.36 -22.44 -7.39
N GLN A 654 -6.21 -22.34 -6.71
CA GLN A 654 -5.74 -23.36 -5.78
C GLN A 654 -5.81 -22.85 -4.33
N THR A 655 -6.48 -23.61 -3.49
CA THR A 655 -6.56 -23.39 -2.03
C THR A 655 -5.24 -23.82 -1.39
N LEU A 656 -4.56 -22.89 -0.71
CA LEU A 656 -3.44 -23.15 0.19
C LEU A 656 -3.93 -23.00 1.63
N ALA A 657 -4.69 -23.97 2.15
CA ALA A 657 -5.10 -23.94 3.54
C ALA A 657 -3.95 -24.40 4.45
N SER A 658 -3.68 -23.65 5.51
CA SER A 658 -3.08 -24.16 6.75
C SER A 658 -4.15 -24.00 7.84
N MET A 659 -4.90 -25.06 8.09
CA MET A 659 -5.76 -25.15 9.28
C MET A 659 -4.98 -25.89 10.35
N ILE A 660 -4.82 -25.27 11.52
CA ILE A 660 -4.49 -25.95 12.77
C ILE A 660 -5.73 -25.81 13.63
N SER A 661 -6.53 -26.88 13.73
CA SER A 661 -7.68 -26.94 14.62
C SER A 661 -7.24 -27.60 15.92
N GLN A 662 -7.28 -26.88 17.04
CA GLN A 662 -7.02 -27.43 18.36
C GLN A 662 -8.36 -27.73 19.04
N ASN A 663 -8.67 -29.01 19.21
CA ASN A 663 -9.79 -29.49 20.02
C ASN A 663 -9.28 -29.83 21.43
N PRO A 664 -10.17 -29.93 22.44
CA PRO A 664 -9.78 -30.29 23.80
C PRO A 664 -9.05 -31.65 23.89
N GLU A 665 -9.27 -32.52 22.91
CA GLU A 665 -8.74 -33.89 22.91
C GLU A 665 -7.70 -34.16 21.81
N TRP A 666 -7.61 -33.34 20.75
CA TRP A 666 -6.70 -33.61 19.62
C TRP A 666 -6.45 -32.37 18.73
N VAL A 667 -5.43 -32.44 17.86
CA VAL A 667 -5.08 -31.37 16.91
C VAL A 667 -5.11 -31.88 15.46
N GLU A 668 -5.88 -31.25 14.57
CA GLU A 668 -5.82 -31.51 13.12
C GLU A 668 -4.91 -30.49 12.42
N ILE A 669 -4.01 -30.99 11.58
CA ILE A 669 -3.11 -30.18 10.77
C ILE A 669 -3.27 -30.57 9.30
N ILE A 670 -3.76 -29.64 8.48
CA ILE A 670 -3.80 -29.79 7.02
C ILE A 670 -2.73 -28.86 6.44
N ALA A 671 -1.54 -29.39 6.13
CA ALA A 671 -0.45 -28.62 5.52
C ALA A 671 0.32 -29.46 4.49
N LYS A 672 0.39 -28.98 3.23
CA LYS A 672 1.12 -29.66 2.14
C LYS A 672 2.65 -29.65 2.30
N LEU A 673 3.22 -28.75 3.11
CA LEU A 673 4.67 -28.54 3.26
C LEU A 673 5.06 -28.17 4.71
N LEU A 674 4.68 -29.01 5.68
CA LEU A 674 5.08 -28.79 7.07
C LEU A 674 6.59 -29.07 7.23
N LYS A 675 7.40 -28.01 7.40
CA LYS A 675 8.84 -28.11 7.72
C LYS A 675 9.04 -27.81 9.20
N ILE A 676 9.33 -28.84 9.99
CA ILE A 676 9.66 -28.69 11.41
C ILE A 676 11.17 -28.78 11.57
N LYS A 677 11.77 -27.75 12.17
CA LYS A 677 13.24 -27.61 12.31
C LYS A 677 13.77 -28.06 13.69
N ALA A 678 12.90 -28.58 14.55
CA ALA A 678 13.20 -29.03 15.91
C ALA A 678 12.48 -30.36 16.19
N ASP A 679 12.73 -30.97 17.35
CA ASP A 679 12.08 -32.23 17.72
C ASP A 679 10.56 -32.04 17.88
N MET A 680 9.77 -32.90 17.23
CA MET A 680 8.30 -32.90 17.35
C MET A 680 7.82 -33.56 18.64
N ILE A 681 8.64 -34.44 19.21
CA ILE A 681 8.38 -35.20 20.42
C ILE A 681 9.60 -35.00 21.31
N VAL A 682 9.43 -34.26 22.39
CA VAL A 682 10.49 -34.04 23.39
C VAL A 682 10.44 -35.11 24.48
N ASN A 683 11.52 -35.27 25.23
CA ASN A 683 11.63 -36.30 26.25
C ASN A 683 10.47 -36.22 27.28
N GLY A 684 9.72 -37.31 27.45
CA GLY A 684 8.55 -37.39 28.32
C GLY A 684 7.21 -36.93 27.71
N ALA A 685 7.18 -36.46 26.45
CA ALA A 685 5.96 -35.95 25.82
C ALA A 685 4.92 -37.03 25.46
N ILE A 686 5.38 -38.27 25.21
CA ILE A 686 4.51 -39.42 24.96
C ILE A 686 4.90 -40.52 25.95
N THR A 687 3.98 -40.89 26.82
CA THR A 687 4.11 -42.05 27.71
C THR A 687 3.69 -43.32 26.95
N ALA A 688 4.26 -44.48 27.28
CA ALA A 688 4.12 -45.70 26.48
C ALA A 688 2.66 -46.17 26.31
N ASP A 689 1.78 -45.84 27.26
CA ASP A 689 0.34 -46.08 27.25
C ASP A 689 -0.43 -45.24 26.20
N LYS A 690 0.17 -44.16 25.70
CA LYS A 690 -0.41 -43.26 24.69
C LYS A 690 -0.05 -43.63 23.25
N LEU A 691 0.73 -44.70 23.06
CA LEU A 691 1.18 -45.20 21.76
C LEU A 691 0.42 -46.51 21.43
N ASN A 692 -0.71 -46.41 20.74
CA ASN A 692 -1.41 -47.58 20.18
C ASN A 692 -0.73 -48.01 18.87
N VAL A 693 0.38 -48.74 18.96
CA VAL A 693 1.17 -49.16 17.79
C VAL A 693 1.03 -50.66 17.59
N GLU A 694 0.32 -51.06 16.54
CA GLU A 694 0.16 -52.47 16.17
C GLU A 694 1.49 -53.09 15.67
N LYS A 695 2.39 -52.26 15.09
CA LYS A 695 3.77 -52.63 14.70
C LYS A 695 4.72 -51.43 14.80
N LEU A 696 5.72 -51.49 15.68
CA LEU A 696 6.82 -50.52 15.74
C LEU A 696 8.11 -51.16 15.23
N GLY A 697 8.56 -50.78 14.02
CA GLY A 697 9.85 -51.23 13.49
C GLY A 697 10.98 -50.41 14.09
N ALA A 698 11.58 -50.88 15.17
CA ALA A 698 12.71 -50.22 15.84
C ALA A 698 13.99 -50.32 14.98
N LEU A 699 14.19 -49.37 14.07
CA LEU A 699 15.48 -49.18 13.41
C LEU A 699 16.26 -48.08 14.15
N ALA A 700 17.12 -48.55 15.06
CA ALA A 700 18.28 -47.84 15.59
C ALA A 700 18.04 -46.56 16.41
N SER A 701 17.71 -46.73 17.69
CA SER A 701 18.13 -45.81 18.74
C SER A 701 18.60 -46.64 19.91
N ASP A 702 19.72 -46.27 20.54
CA ASP A 702 20.23 -46.90 21.75
C ASP A 702 19.12 -46.95 22.82
N LEU A 703 18.52 -48.14 23.01
CA LEU A 703 17.26 -48.34 23.74
C LEU A 703 17.41 -48.21 25.26
N GLY A 704 18.63 -48.02 25.78
CA GLY A 704 18.90 -48.03 27.22
C GLY A 704 18.43 -49.33 27.89
N LYS A 705 17.83 -49.22 29.08
CA LYS A 705 17.26 -50.35 29.82
C LYS A 705 15.92 -50.77 29.21
N ILE A 706 15.91 -51.84 28.42
CA ILE A 706 14.70 -52.47 27.91
C ILE A 706 14.02 -53.26 29.05
N THR A 707 13.00 -52.69 29.70
CA THR A 707 12.03 -53.46 30.52
C THR A 707 10.94 -54.01 29.60
N ALA A 708 11.31 -54.92 28.70
CA ALA A 708 10.35 -55.61 27.83
C ALA A 708 9.64 -56.73 28.58
N GLY A 709 8.37 -56.97 28.25
CA GLY A 709 7.65 -58.17 28.66
C GLY A 709 8.27 -59.44 28.04
N GLU A 710 8.14 -59.61 26.72
CA GLU A 710 8.57 -60.80 25.98
C GLU A 710 9.14 -60.40 24.62
N ILE A 711 10.28 -60.99 24.21
CA ILE A 711 10.89 -60.83 22.87
C ILE A 711 10.97 -62.22 22.24
N GLU A 712 10.41 -62.39 21.05
CA GLU A 712 10.35 -63.68 20.33
C GLU A 712 10.93 -63.54 18.92
N PHE A 713 11.95 -64.34 18.60
CA PHE A 713 12.50 -64.50 17.27
C PHE A 713 12.19 -65.90 16.75
N THR A 714 11.30 -66.02 15.77
CA THR A 714 10.85 -67.32 15.26
C THR A 714 11.21 -67.49 13.78
N THR A 715 12.03 -68.49 13.48
CA THR A 715 12.28 -68.98 12.13
C THR A 715 11.32 -70.12 11.82
N ARG A 716 10.54 -69.97 10.77
CA ARG A 716 9.52 -70.95 10.36
C ARG A 716 10.07 -71.84 9.26
N PHE A 717 10.33 -73.09 9.61
CA PHE A 717 10.68 -74.12 8.63
C PHE A 717 9.39 -74.75 8.12
N ARG A 718 9.26 -74.79 6.79
CA ARG A 718 8.11 -75.37 6.12
C ARG A 718 8.61 -76.41 5.13
N ASN A 719 7.98 -77.58 5.11
CA ASN A 719 8.37 -78.73 4.29
C ASN A 719 9.90 -78.95 4.29
N SER A 720 10.51 -78.90 5.47
CA SER A 720 11.97 -78.92 5.61
C SER A 720 12.43 -80.25 6.21
N PRO A 721 13.55 -80.82 5.74
CA PRO A 721 14.12 -82.00 6.37
C PRO A 721 14.63 -81.65 7.77
N SER A 722 14.49 -82.61 8.69
CA SER A 722 15.06 -82.49 10.03
C SER A 722 16.22 -83.46 10.22
N HIS A 723 17.16 -83.12 11.10
CA HIS A 723 18.37 -83.90 11.36
C HIS A 723 18.56 -84.08 12.86
N ASP A 724 18.91 -85.29 13.27
CA ASP A 724 19.29 -85.66 14.63
C ASP A 724 20.63 -86.42 14.65
N VAL A 725 21.01 -86.96 15.80
CA VAL A 725 22.29 -87.66 15.99
C VAL A 725 22.41 -88.94 15.15
N TRP A 726 21.30 -89.49 14.66
CA TRP A 726 21.26 -90.66 13.78
C TRP A 726 21.12 -90.29 12.29
N GLY A 727 21.18 -89.00 11.96
CA GLY A 727 21.15 -88.50 10.57
C GLY A 727 19.85 -87.78 10.20
N THR A 728 19.48 -87.84 8.91
CA THR A 728 18.28 -87.15 8.41
C THR A 728 17.04 -87.95 8.76
N VAL A 729 16.07 -87.30 9.41
CA VAL A 729 14.77 -87.92 9.74
C VAL A 729 13.97 -88.09 8.44
N PRO A 730 13.41 -89.28 8.14
CA PRO A 730 12.64 -89.51 6.92
C PRO A 730 11.46 -88.54 6.79
N GLY A 731 11.31 -87.88 5.64
CA GLY A 731 10.20 -86.95 5.35
C GLY A 731 10.52 -85.46 5.52
N GLU A 732 9.51 -84.63 5.30
CA GLU A 732 9.58 -83.16 5.41
C GLU A 732 8.54 -82.67 6.42
N TYR A 733 8.93 -81.69 7.25
CA TYR A 733 8.14 -81.27 8.39
C TYR A 733 8.00 -79.75 8.49
N ASN A 734 6.90 -79.32 9.11
CA ASN A 734 6.65 -77.94 9.48
C ASN A 734 6.95 -77.76 10.96
N TYR A 735 7.89 -76.87 11.29
CA TYR A 735 8.24 -76.56 12.67
C TYR A 735 8.81 -75.15 12.78
N ASP A 736 8.79 -74.63 14.00
CA ASP A 736 9.27 -73.30 14.30
C ASP A 736 10.49 -73.42 15.24
N ALA A 737 11.61 -72.80 14.86
CA ALA A 737 12.79 -72.65 15.69
C ALA A 737 12.80 -71.22 16.24
N THR A 738 12.70 -71.11 17.54
CA THR A 738 12.37 -69.89 18.27
C THR A 738 13.44 -69.60 19.31
N VAL A 739 13.82 -68.32 19.40
CA VAL A 739 14.53 -67.75 20.55
C VAL A 739 13.55 -66.83 21.29
N LEU A 740 13.26 -67.14 22.55
CA LEU A 740 12.33 -66.41 23.41
C LEU A 740 13.10 -65.81 24.59
N ILE A 741 13.00 -64.50 24.79
CA ILE A 741 13.67 -63.76 25.87
C ILE A 741 12.61 -63.05 26.70
N ASN A 742 12.54 -63.37 28.00
CA ASN A 742 11.66 -62.69 28.94
C ASN A 742 12.20 -62.77 30.38
N SER A 743 11.43 -62.32 31.36
CA SER A 743 11.79 -62.42 32.79
C SER A 743 11.99 -63.88 33.26
N GLY A 744 11.48 -64.85 32.51
CA GLY A 744 11.69 -66.27 32.72
C GLY A 744 13.08 -66.77 32.28
N GLY A 745 13.80 -66.05 31.43
CA GLY A 745 15.12 -66.44 30.91
C GLY A 745 15.24 -66.28 29.39
N ILE A 746 16.27 -66.91 28.81
CA ILE A 746 16.47 -67.05 27.37
C ILE A 746 16.21 -68.50 27.00
N TYR A 747 15.19 -68.78 26.20
CA TYR A 747 14.82 -70.11 25.73
C TYR A 747 15.11 -70.21 24.24
N SER A 748 15.66 -71.35 23.80
CA SER A 748 15.91 -71.63 22.39
C SER A 748 15.60 -73.07 22.09
N ASN A 749 14.83 -73.34 21.04
CA ASN A 749 14.65 -74.69 20.51
C ASN A 749 15.36 -74.89 19.18
N GLY A 750 15.84 -76.12 18.95
CA GLY A 750 16.45 -76.55 17.71
C GLY A 750 15.46 -77.21 16.76
N LYS A 751 15.99 -77.87 15.73
CA LYS A 751 15.19 -78.68 14.80
C LYS A 751 14.60 -79.88 15.53
N ILE A 752 13.36 -80.24 15.19
CA ILE A 752 12.67 -81.40 15.77
C ILE A 752 13.39 -82.72 15.47
N GLY A 753 13.52 -83.62 16.42
CA GLY A 753 14.28 -84.87 16.27
C GLY A 753 13.45 -86.10 16.59
N ARG A 754 14.04 -87.28 16.36
CA ARG A 754 13.48 -88.55 16.86
C ARG A 754 13.90 -88.78 18.31
N LYS A 755 13.06 -89.49 19.07
CA LYS A 755 13.40 -89.93 20.43
C LYS A 755 14.18 -91.25 20.38
N ASN A 756 13.76 -92.15 19.50
CA ASN A 756 14.43 -93.43 19.26
C ASN A 756 14.84 -93.52 17.78
N GLU A 757 15.91 -94.26 17.48
CA GLU A 757 16.40 -94.43 16.12
C GLU A 757 15.32 -94.98 15.17
N GLU A 758 14.43 -95.84 15.70
CA GLU A 758 13.35 -96.48 14.97
C GLU A 758 12.15 -95.56 14.65
N ASP A 759 12.04 -94.40 15.31
CA ASP A 759 10.94 -93.46 15.06
C ASP A 759 10.99 -92.98 13.59
N LYS A 760 9.86 -93.01 12.88
CA LYS A 760 9.79 -92.57 11.47
C LYS A 760 9.45 -91.09 11.32
N THR A 761 9.04 -90.45 12.40
CA THR A 761 8.65 -89.04 12.46
C THR A 761 9.30 -88.38 13.67
N PRO A 762 9.56 -87.07 13.64
CA PRO A 762 10.04 -86.35 14.80
C PRO A 762 9.05 -86.44 15.96
N THR A 763 9.56 -86.78 17.14
CA THR A 763 8.79 -86.95 18.37
C THR A 763 9.29 -86.02 19.49
N ILE A 764 10.45 -85.39 19.30
CA ILE A 764 11.03 -84.45 20.26
C ILE A 764 11.40 -83.10 19.66
N THR A 765 11.49 -82.08 20.52
CA THR A 765 12.05 -80.76 20.25
C THR A 765 13.21 -80.52 21.22
N PRO A 766 14.46 -80.44 20.75
CA PRO A 766 15.58 -80.12 21.63
C PRO A 766 15.48 -78.66 22.06
N VAL A 767 15.62 -78.40 23.36
CA VAL A 767 15.55 -77.08 23.98
C VAL A 767 16.78 -76.83 24.83
N SER A 768 17.30 -75.62 24.72
CA SER A 768 18.23 -75.03 25.67
C SER A 768 17.57 -73.82 26.32
N TYR A 769 17.77 -73.64 27.62
CA TYR A 769 17.38 -72.39 28.26
C TYR A 769 18.39 -71.93 29.29
N PHE A 770 18.59 -70.62 29.36
CA PHE A 770 19.45 -69.96 30.31
C PHE A 770 18.62 -69.13 31.29
N LYS A 771 18.75 -69.42 32.58
CA LYS A 771 18.05 -68.70 33.65
C LYS A 771 18.88 -68.75 34.93
N ASN A 772 18.92 -67.65 35.69
CA ASN A 772 19.53 -67.61 37.03
C ASN A 772 20.99 -68.12 37.10
N GLY A 773 21.77 -67.97 36.02
CA GLY A 773 23.15 -68.47 35.96
C GLY A 773 23.28 -69.96 35.60
N GLU A 774 22.17 -70.61 35.29
CA GLU A 774 22.10 -72.01 34.88
C GLU A 774 21.75 -72.12 33.39
N LEU A 775 22.44 -73.01 32.68
CA LEU A 775 22.13 -73.42 31.32
C LEU A 775 21.61 -74.85 31.34
N PHE A 776 20.38 -75.05 30.88
CA PHE A 776 19.72 -76.34 30.87
C PHE A 776 19.48 -76.82 29.44
N PHE A 777 19.62 -78.12 29.23
CA PHE A 777 19.38 -78.80 27.97
C PHE A 777 18.40 -79.96 28.18
N ALA A 778 17.38 -80.05 27.34
CA ALA A 778 16.42 -81.16 27.38
C ALA A 778 15.81 -81.41 26.00
N ASN A 779 15.33 -82.64 25.81
CA ASN A 779 14.45 -82.98 24.71
C ASN A 779 13.01 -82.90 25.21
N LEU A 780 12.18 -82.09 24.58
CA LEU A 780 10.76 -81.91 24.93
C LEU A 780 9.86 -82.60 23.91
N GLU A 781 8.57 -82.75 24.19
CA GLU A 781 7.59 -83.26 23.22
C GLU A 781 7.51 -82.37 21.94
N ALA A 782 7.48 -83.00 20.76
CA ALA A 782 7.34 -82.29 19.49
C ALA A 782 5.93 -81.70 19.28
N GLY A 783 5.86 -80.54 18.60
CA GLY A 783 4.60 -79.92 18.17
C GLY A 783 4.06 -78.80 19.07
N HIS A 784 4.62 -78.60 20.27
CA HIS A 784 4.29 -77.48 21.14
C HIS A 784 5.27 -76.31 20.97
N SER A 785 4.79 -75.08 21.13
CA SER A 785 5.66 -73.89 21.09
C SER A 785 6.39 -73.68 22.42
N LEU A 786 7.56 -73.03 22.38
CA LEU A 786 8.31 -72.66 23.59
C LEU A 786 7.47 -71.84 24.58
N LYS A 787 6.60 -70.97 24.07
CA LYS A 787 5.69 -70.15 24.88
C LYS A 787 4.71 -70.99 25.69
N TYR A 788 4.14 -72.03 25.06
CA TYR A 788 3.24 -72.96 25.73
C TYR A 788 3.96 -73.73 26.85
N MET A 789 5.20 -74.16 26.58
CA MET A 789 6.03 -74.88 27.53
C MET A 789 6.52 -73.97 28.68
N GLN A 790 6.77 -72.69 28.44
CA GLN A 790 7.13 -71.75 29.49
C GLN A 790 5.96 -71.53 30.48
N ILE A 791 4.75 -71.29 29.96
CA ILE A 791 3.56 -71.00 30.78
C ILE A 791 3.24 -72.16 31.73
N ASN A 792 3.41 -73.40 31.25
CA ASN A 792 3.07 -74.61 32.00
C ASN A 792 4.27 -75.25 32.73
N GLY A 793 5.47 -74.66 32.60
CA GLY A 793 6.74 -75.24 33.07
C GLY A 793 7.32 -76.27 32.09
N ILE A 794 8.64 -76.35 32.00
CA ILE A 794 9.34 -77.21 31.02
C ILE A 794 9.40 -78.67 31.46
N HIS A 795 9.55 -78.93 32.77
CA HIS A 795 9.70 -80.28 33.31
C HIS A 795 8.60 -81.28 32.91
N PRO A 796 7.31 -80.91 32.88
CA PRO A 796 6.23 -81.79 32.43
C PRO A 796 6.39 -82.34 31.01
N PHE A 797 7.19 -81.68 30.15
CA PHE A 797 7.31 -82.03 28.73
C PHE A 797 8.61 -82.78 28.39
N ILE A 798 9.48 -83.06 29.37
CA ILE A 798 10.80 -83.68 29.13
C ILE A 798 10.66 -85.15 28.72
N GLN A 799 11.25 -85.50 27.60
CA GLN A 799 11.33 -86.83 27.01
C GLN A 799 12.80 -87.29 27.00
N GLY A 800 13.20 -88.19 27.91
CA GLY A 800 14.49 -88.88 27.79
C GLY A 800 15.70 -88.21 28.46
N GLY A 801 15.50 -87.46 29.54
CA GLY A 801 16.59 -86.93 30.37
C GLY A 801 16.86 -85.44 30.13
N SER A 802 17.74 -84.88 30.96
CA SER A 802 18.12 -83.46 30.90
C SER A 802 19.54 -83.23 31.40
N SER A 803 20.17 -82.16 30.95
CA SER A 803 21.49 -81.76 31.42
C SER A 803 21.47 -80.33 31.94
N LEU A 804 22.15 -80.07 33.05
CA LEU A 804 22.24 -78.78 33.71
C LEU A 804 23.71 -78.37 33.83
N MET A 805 24.01 -77.11 33.52
CA MET A 805 25.33 -76.53 33.60
C MET A 805 25.29 -75.21 34.38
N TYR A 806 26.10 -75.07 35.42
CA TYR A 806 26.12 -73.86 36.26
C TYR A 806 27.46 -73.66 36.98
N PHE A 807 27.75 -72.42 37.37
CA PHE A 807 28.89 -72.13 38.25
C PHE A 807 28.49 -72.29 39.71
N GLY A 808 29.34 -72.97 40.46
CA GLY A 808 29.17 -73.19 41.89
C GLY A 808 30.49 -73.30 42.63
N LYS A 809 30.42 -73.80 43.86
CA LYS A 809 31.58 -74.04 44.72
C LYS A 809 31.73 -75.53 44.99
N LYS A 810 32.96 -76.02 44.95
CA LYS A 810 33.33 -77.33 45.52
C LYS A 810 33.21 -77.31 47.05
N GLU A 811 33.17 -78.49 47.66
CA GLU A 811 33.22 -78.64 49.13
C GLU A 811 34.42 -77.93 49.76
N ASP A 812 35.53 -77.79 49.02
CA ASP A 812 36.76 -77.10 49.44
C ASP A 812 36.75 -75.57 49.18
N GLY A 813 35.62 -75.00 48.75
CA GLY A 813 35.43 -73.56 48.55
C GLY A 813 35.96 -73.00 47.22
N LYS A 814 36.54 -73.84 46.35
CA LYS A 814 37.00 -73.42 45.00
C LYS A 814 35.83 -73.27 44.04
N ASP A 815 35.93 -72.30 43.13
CA ASP A 815 34.97 -72.17 42.02
C ASP A 815 35.04 -73.38 41.10
N ALA A 816 33.89 -73.87 40.67
CA ALA A 816 33.78 -74.97 39.75
C ALA A 816 32.60 -74.79 38.79
N LEU A 817 32.79 -75.27 37.58
CA LEU A 817 31.74 -75.44 36.59
C LEU A 817 31.14 -76.83 36.78
N TYR A 818 29.89 -76.88 37.24
CA TYR A 818 29.13 -78.11 37.39
C TYR A 818 28.45 -78.41 36.06
N ILE A 819 28.63 -79.64 35.58
CA ILE A 819 27.87 -80.20 34.46
C ILE A 819 27.26 -81.50 34.95
N THR A 820 25.94 -81.52 35.01
CA THR A 820 25.17 -82.66 35.49
C THR A 820 24.32 -83.19 34.35
N CYS A 821 24.51 -84.46 33.97
CA CYS A 821 23.73 -85.13 32.94
C CYS A 821 22.80 -86.17 33.58
N HIS A 822 21.52 -85.83 33.72
CA HIS A 822 20.51 -86.75 34.26
C HIS A 822 19.94 -87.61 33.14
N ASN A 823 20.26 -88.92 33.18
CA ASN A 823 19.83 -89.89 32.16
C ASN A 823 20.20 -89.45 30.73
N ALA A 824 21.38 -88.83 30.60
CA ALA A 824 21.95 -88.31 29.36
C ALA A 824 23.47 -88.50 29.39
N GLU A 825 24.12 -88.39 28.23
CA GLU A 825 25.57 -88.53 28.09
C GLU A 825 26.21 -87.22 27.61
N LEU A 826 27.37 -86.87 28.18
CA LEU A 826 28.20 -85.75 27.73
C LEU A 826 29.30 -86.26 26.81
N TYR A 827 29.21 -85.91 25.53
CA TYR A 827 30.26 -86.22 24.55
C TYR A 827 31.23 -85.05 24.42
N LEU A 828 32.47 -85.23 24.92
CA LEU A 828 33.58 -84.31 24.71
C LEU A 828 34.49 -84.88 23.62
N LYS A 829 34.42 -84.34 22.40
CA LYS A 829 35.27 -84.77 21.28
C LYS A 829 36.46 -83.83 21.13
N SER A 830 37.67 -84.38 21.11
CA SER A 830 38.91 -83.65 20.82
C SER A 830 39.59 -84.29 19.61
N ASP A 831 39.91 -83.51 18.58
CA ASP A 831 40.40 -84.04 17.30
C ASP A 831 41.88 -84.51 17.33
N ASN A 832 42.56 -84.36 18.46
CA ASN A 832 44.00 -84.64 18.65
C ASN A 832 44.30 -85.72 19.72
N TYR A 833 43.33 -86.59 20.01
CA TYR A 833 43.52 -87.79 20.83
C TYR A 833 43.12 -89.02 20.03
N THR A 834 43.95 -90.06 20.03
CA THR A 834 43.57 -91.38 19.48
C THR A 834 43.56 -92.42 20.59
N ASP A 835 42.73 -93.44 20.44
CA ASP A 835 42.86 -94.68 21.21
C ASP A 835 44.17 -95.41 20.88
N TRP A 836 44.55 -96.38 21.72
CA TRP A 836 45.68 -97.28 21.46
C TRP A 836 45.42 -98.11 20.19
N LYS A 837 46.29 -97.96 19.19
CA LYS A 837 46.32 -98.76 17.98
C LYS A 837 47.38 -99.84 18.09
N GLN A 838 46.99 -101.07 17.84
CA GLN A 838 47.92 -102.20 17.79
C GLN A 838 48.81 -102.10 16.53
N SER A 839 50.10 -102.37 16.67
CA SER A 839 51.02 -102.43 15.53
C SER A 839 50.71 -103.63 14.63
N ALA A 840 50.68 -103.40 13.32
CA ALA A 840 50.58 -104.47 12.32
C ALA A 840 51.88 -105.28 12.16
N PHE A 841 53.01 -104.77 12.65
CA PHE A 841 54.32 -105.42 12.52
C PHE A 841 54.60 -106.41 13.67
N ASN A 842 54.08 -106.11 14.86
CA ASN A 842 54.30 -106.93 16.05
C ASN A 842 53.15 -106.76 17.07
N SER A 843 52.57 -107.88 17.51
CA SER A 843 51.48 -107.88 18.49
C SER A 843 51.89 -107.45 19.91
N GLY A 844 53.19 -107.38 20.20
CA GLY A 844 53.74 -106.81 21.43
C GLY A 844 53.93 -105.29 21.38
N VAL A 845 53.50 -104.61 20.30
CA VAL A 845 53.71 -103.17 20.13
C VAL A 845 52.40 -102.45 19.84
N ARG A 846 52.13 -101.35 20.55
CA ARG A 846 50.95 -100.50 20.33
C ARG A 846 51.34 -99.03 20.40
N TRP A 847 50.56 -98.16 19.77
CA TRP A 847 50.85 -96.73 19.75
C TRP A 847 49.57 -95.87 19.82
N LYS A 848 49.69 -94.62 20.27
CA LYS A 848 48.61 -93.63 20.25
C LYS A 848 49.13 -92.20 20.16
N VAL A 849 48.23 -91.29 19.79
CA VAL A 849 48.42 -89.84 19.83
C VAL A 849 47.72 -89.27 21.06
N GLN A 850 48.44 -88.49 21.85
CA GLN A 850 47.92 -87.83 23.04
C GLN A 850 48.32 -86.35 23.00
N GLY A 851 47.44 -85.50 22.48
CA GLY A 851 47.75 -84.09 22.22
C GLY A 851 48.83 -83.97 21.14
N ASN A 852 50.00 -83.43 21.48
CA ASN A 852 51.16 -83.32 20.59
C ASN A 852 52.19 -84.45 20.79
N LEU A 853 51.86 -85.51 21.55
CA LEU A 853 52.77 -86.61 21.85
C LEU A 853 52.34 -87.89 21.14
N ILE A 854 53.31 -88.63 20.59
CA ILE A 854 53.13 -90.02 20.16
C ILE A 854 53.77 -90.88 21.23
N LEU A 855 53.04 -91.90 21.67
CA LEU A 855 53.51 -92.91 22.58
C LEU A 855 53.52 -94.23 21.83
N VAL A 856 54.67 -94.92 21.80
CA VAL A 856 54.81 -96.29 21.31
C VAL A 856 55.26 -97.17 22.47
N ASP A 857 54.39 -98.07 22.89
CA ASP A 857 54.63 -99.07 23.91
C ASP A 857 55.09 -100.36 23.22
N TYR A 858 56.25 -100.89 23.58
CA TYR A 858 56.84 -102.07 22.95
C TYR A 858 57.24 -103.11 24.00
N ASP A 859 56.94 -104.37 23.73
CA ASP A 859 57.43 -105.56 24.46
C ASP A 859 57.61 -106.69 23.45
N VAL A 860 58.83 -106.86 22.94
CA VAL A 860 59.10 -107.67 21.76
C VAL A 860 60.35 -108.54 21.92
N THR A 861 60.28 -109.76 21.40
CA THR A 861 61.41 -110.69 21.30
C THR A 861 61.52 -111.16 19.85
N PHE A 862 62.72 -111.12 19.27
CA PHE A 862 62.91 -111.46 17.85
C PHE A 862 63.58 -112.83 17.67
N ASN A 863 63.22 -113.51 16.58
CA ASN A 863 63.69 -114.86 16.27
C ASN A 863 64.99 -114.89 15.43
N LYS A 864 65.50 -113.74 15.03
CA LYS A 864 66.72 -113.58 14.23
C LYS A 864 67.43 -112.28 14.61
N ASP A 865 68.75 -112.24 14.40
CA ASP A 865 69.54 -111.03 14.59
C ASP A 865 69.25 -109.99 13.49
N GLY A 866 69.55 -108.71 13.75
CA GLY A 866 69.54 -107.62 12.77
C GLY A 866 68.46 -106.57 13.00
N ASN A 867 68.20 -105.72 12.00
CA ASN A 867 67.20 -104.64 12.11
C ASN A 867 65.77 -105.22 12.00
N GLN A 868 64.90 -104.87 12.95
CA GLN A 868 63.54 -105.42 13.03
C GLN A 868 62.50 -104.30 13.10
N ALA A 869 61.50 -104.32 12.22
CA ALA A 869 60.38 -103.39 12.27
C ALA A 869 59.49 -103.67 13.49
N ILE A 870 59.06 -102.63 14.20
CA ILE A 870 58.20 -102.75 15.39
C ILE A 870 56.86 -102.05 15.25
N CYS A 871 56.77 -100.91 14.56
CA CYS A 871 55.50 -100.29 14.20
C CYS A 871 55.62 -99.35 12.99
N GLY A 872 54.48 -98.97 12.42
CA GLY A 872 54.35 -97.86 11.48
C GLY A 872 53.37 -96.85 12.06
N VAL A 873 53.83 -95.61 12.26
CA VAL A 873 53.00 -94.49 12.70
C VAL A 873 52.70 -93.63 11.45
N PRO A 874 51.45 -93.15 11.23
CA PRO A 874 51.13 -92.35 10.06
C PRO A 874 52.04 -91.12 9.92
N GLN A 875 52.36 -90.77 8.67
CA GLN A 875 53.34 -89.74 8.36
C GLN A 875 52.97 -88.37 8.91
N GLU A 876 51.67 -88.06 9.09
CA GLU A 876 51.23 -86.80 9.72
C GLU A 876 51.69 -86.64 11.18
N TYR A 877 52.12 -87.74 11.84
CA TYR A 877 52.59 -87.77 13.23
C TYR A 877 54.13 -87.87 13.34
N VAL A 878 54.86 -87.62 12.24
CA VAL A 878 56.31 -87.80 12.14
C VAL A 878 56.96 -86.49 11.70
N ALA A 879 57.41 -85.69 12.67
CA ALA A 879 58.10 -84.42 12.41
C ALA A 879 59.46 -84.56 11.69
N GLY A 880 60.03 -85.77 11.67
CA GLY A 880 61.31 -86.08 11.04
C GLY A 880 61.92 -87.37 11.58
N ALA A 881 62.99 -87.84 10.92
CA ALA A 881 63.70 -89.05 11.34
C ALA A 881 64.38 -88.85 12.70
N ARG A 882 64.28 -89.84 13.60
CA ARG A 882 64.80 -89.77 14.98
C ARG A 882 65.34 -91.12 15.44
N MET A 883 66.21 -91.08 16.45
CA MET A 883 66.79 -92.25 17.11
C MET A 883 66.40 -92.24 18.58
N PHE A 884 65.96 -93.38 19.10
CA PHE A 884 65.54 -93.55 20.49
C PHE A 884 66.29 -94.71 21.13
N VAL A 885 66.62 -94.61 22.40
CA VAL A 885 67.21 -95.73 23.13
C VAL A 885 66.13 -96.77 23.42
N VAL A 886 66.44 -98.03 23.13
CA VAL A 886 65.59 -99.19 23.36
C VAL A 886 66.24 -100.04 24.41
N LYS A 887 65.54 -100.24 25.53
CA LYS A 887 66.06 -101.03 26.65
C LYS A 887 65.87 -102.51 26.39
N ALA A 888 66.97 -103.27 26.49
CA ALA A 888 66.87 -104.71 26.62
C ALA A 888 66.39 -105.04 28.03
N TRP A 889 65.60 -106.10 28.16
CA TRP A 889 65.25 -106.68 29.44
C TRP A 889 66.43 -107.49 29.99
N SER A 890 67.51 -106.80 30.30
CA SER A 890 68.78 -107.36 30.77
C SER A 890 69.48 -106.38 31.70
N LEU A 891 70.22 -106.90 32.68
CA LEU A 891 71.13 -106.09 33.49
C LEU A 891 72.36 -105.63 32.70
N ASN A 892 72.66 -106.29 31.57
CA ASN A 892 73.77 -105.91 30.71
C ASN A 892 73.35 -104.77 29.77
N LYS A 893 73.88 -103.57 30.02
CA LYS A 893 73.60 -102.38 29.21
C LYS A 893 74.11 -102.49 27.77
N ASP A 894 75.08 -103.36 27.48
CA ASP A 894 75.56 -103.61 26.12
C ASP A 894 74.50 -104.31 25.24
N LYS A 895 73.43 -104.80 25.85
CA LYS A 895 72.27 -105.38 25.17
C LYS A 895 71.23 -104.34 24.77
N ASP A 896 71.31 -103.10 25.27
CA ASP A 896 70.44 -102.02 24.80
C ASP A 896 70.66 -101.78 23.30
N ARG A 897 69.60 -101.36 22.61
CA ARG A 897 69.62 -101.07 21.18
C ARG A 897 69.11 -99.67 20.91
N THR A 898 69.11 -99.29 19.65
CA THR A 898 68.55 -98.02 19.20
C THR A 898 67.37 -98.29 18.29
N ALA A 899 66.24 -97.64 18.55
CA ALA A 899 65.13 -97.59 17.62
C ALA A 899 65.30 -96.42 16.66
N GLN A 900 65.15 -96.68 15.37
CA GLN A 900 65.18 -95.70 14.30
C GLN A 900 63.75 -95.44 13.79
N LEU A 901 63.27 -94.21 13.95
CA LEU A 901 62.08 -93.71 13.30
C LEU A 901 62.47 -93.08 11.96
N ASN A 902 61.91 -93.59 10.86
CA ASN A 902 62.12 -93.06 9.52
C ASN A 902 61.07 -92.00 9.16
N ALA A 903 61.34 -91.21 8.13
CA ALA A 903 60.44 -90.14 7.66
C ALA A 903 59.10 -90.65 7.11
N ASP A 904 59.01 -91.91 6.71
CA ASP A 904 57.77 -92.59 6.30
C ASP A 904 56.95 -93.11 7.50
N GLY A 905 57.45 -92.91 8.73
CA GLY A 905 56.83 -93.34 9.97
C GLY A 905 57.08 -94.79 10.37
N SER A 906 57.90 -95.52 9.61
CA SER A 906 58.36 -96.84 10.02
C SER A 906 59.37 -96.76 11.17
N LEU A 907 59.19 -97.59 12.20
CA LEU A 907 60.02 -97.65 13.39
C LEU A 907 60.70 -99.03 13.49
N TYR A 908 62.03 -99.04 13.57
CA TYR A 908 62.85 -100.26 13.62
C TYR A 908 63.71 -100.30 14.87
N ILE A 909 63.86 -101.45 15.52
CA ILE A 909 64.97 -101.69 16.45
C ILE A 909 66.19 -102.14 15.64
N LEU A 910 67.28 -101.40 15.72
CA LEU A 910 68.51 -101.68 14.97
C LEU A 910 69.38 -102.71 15.69
N GLY A 911 69.93 -103.67 14.94
CA GLY A 911 70.86 -104.68 15.46
C GLY A 911 70.29 -105.54 16.59
N ALA A 912 68.98 -105.77 16.63
CA ALA A 912 68.33 -106.57 17.65
C ALA A 912 68.92 -107.99 17.68
N GLU A 913 69.29 -108.47 18.87
CA GLU A 913 69.75 -109.85 19.08
C GLU A 913 68.59 -110.85 19.14
N LYS A 914 68.79 -112.02 18.52
CA LYS A 914 67.90 -113.16 18.59
C LYS A 914 67.69 -113.60 20.04
N GLY A 915 66.44 -113.77 20.44
CA GLY A 915 66.04 -114.22 21.78
C GLY A 915 66.16 -113.15 22.87
N MET A 916 66.65 -111.94 22.56
CA MET A 916 66.64 -110.82 23.49
C MET A 916 65.27 -110.15 23.52
N ASN A 917 64.71 -109.96 24.71
CA ASN A 917 63.48 -109.21 24.90
C ASN A 917 63.80 -107.72 25.04
N TYR A 918 63.12 -106.88 24.28
CA TYR A 918 63.17 -105.43 24.37
C TYR A 918 61.81 -104.94 24.83
N ARG A 919 61.78 -104.18 25.93
CA ARG A 919 60.52 -103.65 26.45
C ARG A 919 60.66 -102.26 27.05
N GLY A 920 59.65 -101.43 26.83
CA GLY A 920 59.59 -100.06 27.31
C GLY A 920 58.67 -99.19 26.46
N GLN A 921 58.86 -97.88 26.56
CA GLN A 921 58.08 -96.91 25.80
C GLN A 921 58.99 -95.91 25.08
N ILE A 922 58.64 -95.60 23.84
CA ILE A 922 59.23 -94.51 23.06
C ILE A 922 58.19 -93.39 23.02
N ILE A 923 58.63 -92.15 23.26
CA ILE A 923 57.78 -90.97 23.26
C ILE A 923 58.46 -89.88 22.44
N TRP A 924 57.69 -89.21 21.57
CA TRP A 924 58.14 -87.99 20.90
C TRP A 924 57.00 -86.99 20.74
N ALA A 925 57.38 -85.73 20.56
CA ALA A 925 56.47 -84.69 20.08
C ALA A 925 56.47 -84.66 18.55
N TYR A 926 55.28 -84.54 17.94
CA TYR A 926 55.10 -84.41 16.49
C TYR A 926 54.69 -83.00 16.08
#